data_AF-A0AAD9DHD6-F1
#
_entry.id   AF-A0AAD9DHD6-F1
#
_cell.length_a   1.000
_cell.length_b   1.000
_cell.length_c   1.000
_cell.angle_alpha   90.00
_cell.angle_beta   90.00
_cell.angle_gamma   90.00
#
_symmetry.space_group_name_H-M   'P 1'
#
loop_
_entity.id
_entity.type
_entity.pdbx_description
1 polymer ?
#
loop_
_entity_poly.entity_id
_entity_poly.type
_entity_poly.pdbx_seq_one_letter_code
_entity_poly.pdbx_strand_id
1 'polypeptide(L)'
;MVVVSVNDYYNTVSAALAAIVAWNFFVSAYVQPSSALSQLSTKRYIASLVATRLGLRDAVIDWSAIYVILYAIIGGTTYFDADPDSLFVLRGLNAMISALIVGIASLKILQWLGLYRTSKFQIIQDSSNIAPTAVHNLLSGNSSPDTAAGDDDEEQDEPNKSTLSTYRYQVRLAVGKHFAKSTILLLPFYVALRVEYFVASIVIGLVGGHLFLYSVYKCRQTFDNSGKIALGASAFLSLGGGALFGWGLILWGESWQWNTPKGVIFIASFFSFQAIMIIFHGITYWEHSQYGKAAAEDDGGAGPNTSAQEEAVKDAEDDRGELLIIDELDESQGYFYDTQYFDTGALEIVGVKDGTSEDDVEDINNVTPVEMFNSAVAIEESSRSDIWYHHLWRLLPFQSVWDLSMMVCKSNYAGCCSKDKDAKVKKNSLCVKVWTALVKIIAFIINCLAFYVTIVACGATLQIQVTKSKMPFAYETLYKHMNDGPVCAFNEKCGDIRTFDNAASAALSNYTIAACGPCGHCSSWNDLHLQYSTRHSLAAQSQACGVKTMFSGVDALRSCLHEEIGFTETCAGCWATDIYCSKAHCIFIYLQSRMTNQLGNFAVGENKITAASCEESNCEAGNPGTFVECSGANRRRMDIRDVIKRPADELCKIVGILQGSNGPDWGKFFDPTCPRDVSPP
;
A
#
# COMPACT_ATOMS: atom_id res chain seq x y z
N MET A 1 4.64 12.80 -30.39
CA MET A 1 5.26 13.69 -29.39
C MET A 1 4.28 14.84 -29.17
N VAL A 2 3.51 14.80 -28.09
CA VAL A 2 2.67 15.93 -27.65
C VAL A 2 3.24 16.33 -26.31
N VAL A 3 3.95 17.46 -26.28
CA VAL A 3 4.49 18.05 -25.05
C VAL A 3 3.31 18.69 -24.34
N VAL A 4 2.77 18.02 -23.32
CA VAL A 4 1.79 18.65 -22.42
C VAL A 4 2.57 19.64 -21.57
N SER A 5 2.23 20.92 -21.73
CA SER A 5 2.83 22.03 -21.00
C SER A 5 2.48 21.93 -19.52
N VAL A 6 3.42 22.30 -18.63
CA VAL A 6 3.19 22.45 -17.17
C VAL A 6 1.97 23.32 -16.87
N ASN A 7 1.58 24.19 -17.80
CA ASN A 7 0.39 25.04 -17.69
C ASN A 7 -0.94 24.25 -17.76
N ASP A 8 -1.00 23.15 -18.51
CA ASP A 8 -2.20 22.31 -18.61
C ASP A 8 -2.45 21.53 -17.31
N TYR A 9 -1.37 21.16 -16.61
CA TYR A 9 -1.45 20.54 -15.28
C TYR A 9 -2.04 21.50 -14.24
N TYR A 10 -1.58 22.76 -14.23
CA TYR A 10 -2.09 23.77 -13.30
C TYR A 10 -3.57 24.08 -13.55
N ASN A 11 -3.98 24.16 -14.82
CA ASN A 11 -5.37 24.38 -15.21
C ASN A 11 -6.28 23.20 -14.82
N THR A 12 -5.79 21.97 -14.91
CA THR A 12 -6.55 20.78 -14.55
C THR A 12 -6.73 20.66 -13.03
N VAL A 13 -5.68 20.96 -12.25
CA VAL A 13 -5.75 20.96 -10.77
C VAL A 13 -6.63 22.11 -10.26
N SER A 14 -6.54 23.29 -10.87
CA SER A 14 -7.38 24.44 -10.55
C SER A 14 -8.87 24.18 -10.85
N ALA A 15 -9.18 23.58 -12.00
CA ALA A 15 -10.55 23.21 -12.37
C ALA A 15 -11.15 22.14 -11.42
N ALA A 16 -10.33 21.17 -10.99
CA ALA A 16 -10.75 20.15 -10.02
C ALA A 16 -11.02 20.77 -8.63
N LEU A 17 -10.17 21.68 -8.16
CA LEU A 17 -10.38 22.41 -6.91
C LEU A 17 -11.62 23.31 -6.97
N ALA A 18 -11.83 24.02 -8.08
CA ALA A 18 -13.01 24.84 -8.30
C ALA A 18 -14.31 24.02 -8.31
N ALA A 19 -14.31 22.83 -8.92
CA ALA A 19 -15.44 21.91 -8.91
C ALA A 19 -15.74 21.36 -7.49
N ILE A 20 -14.71 21.06 -6.69
CA ILE A 20 -14.84 20.62 -5.30
C ILE A 20 -15.43 21.74 -4.42
N VAL A 21 -14.99 22.99 -4.61
CA VAL A 21 -15.51 24.14 -3.86
C VAL A 21 -16.96 24.45 -4.27
N ALA A 22 -17.27 24.46 -5.57
CA ALA A 22 -18.63 24.69 -6.06
C ALA A 22 -19.60 23.60 -5.59
N TRP A 23 -19.16 22.34 -5.50
CA TRP A 23 -19.98 21.24 -5.02
C TRP A 23 -20.26 21.30 -3.52
N ASN A 24 -19.27 21.71 -2.71
CA ASN A 24 -19.49 21.94 -1.27
C ASN A 24 -20.48 23.09 -1.02
N PHE A 25 -20.43 24.13 -1.85
CA PHE A 25 -21.41 25.22 -1.79
C PHE A 25 -22.82 24.75 -2.15
N PHE A 26 -22.96 23.87 -3.15
CA PHE A 26 -24.25 23.31 -3.58
C PHE A 26 -24.86 22.36 -2.54
N VAL A 27 -24.03 21.58 -1.83
CA VAL A 27 -24.49 20.67 -0.77
C VAL A 27 -24.94 21.43 0.49
N SER A 28 -24.28 22.54 0.83
CA SER A 28 -24.71 23.42 1.93
C SER A 28 -25.99 24.20 1.61
N ALA A 29 -26.25 24.50 0.33
CA ALA A 29 -27.45 25.25 -0.08
C ALA A 29 -28.75 24.42 -0.11
N TYR A 30 -28.66 23.08 -0.13
CA TYR A 30 -29.84 22.20 -0.32
C TYR A 30 -30.46 21.63 0.98
N VAL A 31 -29.92 21.99 2.15
CA VAL A 31 -30.47 21.58 3.45
C VAL A 31 -31.08 22.80 4.14
N GLN A 32 -32.25 23.24 3.68
CA GLN A 32 -33.11 24.12 4.47
C GLN A 32 -34.03 23.27 5.36
N PRO A 33 -34.03 23.45 6.69
CA PRO A 33 -35.01 22.79 7.54
C PRO A 33 -36.38 23.46 7.37
N SER A 34 -37.42 22.65 7.08
CA SER A 34 -38.81 23.12 7.15
C SER A 34 -39.16 23.46 8.60
N SER A 35 -39.67 24.66 8.82
CA SER A 35 -39.84 25.34 10.11
C SER A 35 -40.98 24.83 11.00
N ALA A 36 -41.18 23.52 11.15
CA ALA A 36 -42.27 22.98 11.97
C ALA A 36 -42.00 21.58 12.55
N LEU A 37 -40.81 21.35 13.12
CA LEU A 37 -40.51 20.11 13.84
C LEU A 37 -40.13 20.42 15.28
N SER A 38 -40.89 19.81 16.21
CA SER A 38 -40.75 20.01 17.65
C SER A 38 -39.32 19.74 18.12
N GLN A 39 -38.87 20.51 19.12
CA GLN A 39 -37.50 20.55 19.65
C GLN A 39 -36.90 19.17 20.00
N LEU A 40 -37.74 18.17 20.30
CA LEU A 40 -37.30 16.80 20.63
C LEU A 40 -36.87 15.99 19.40
N SER A 41 -37.49 16.23 18.24
CA SER A 41 -37.10 15.58 16.97
C SER A 41 -35.78 16.14 16.43
N THR A 42 -35.49 17.41 16.74
CA THR A 42 -34.29 18.12 16.30
C THR A 42 -33.03 17.55 16.97
N LYS A 43 -33.09 17.24 18.28
CA LYS A 43 -31.97 16.60 19.00
C LYS A 43 -31.70 15.17 18.48
N ARG A 44 -32.75 14.40 18.15
CA ARG A 44 -32.66 13.05 17.57
C ARG A 44 -32.09 13.06 16.15
N TYR A 45 -32.52 14.01 15.34
CA TYR A 45 -32.02 14.21 13.99
C TYR A 45 -30.53 14.61 14.01
N ILE A 46 -30.16 15.57 14.88
CA ILE A 46 -28.78 16.03 15.06
C ILE A 46 -27.86 14.90 15.53
N ALA A 47 -28.23 14.10 16.53
CA ALA A 47 -27.40 13.00 17.01
C ALA A 47 -27.16 11.92 15.94
N SER A 48 -28.19 11.57 15.15
CA SER A 48 -28.05 10.63 14.03
C SER A 48 -27.17 11.20 12.91
N LEU A 49 -27.26 12.51 12.65
CA LEU A 49 -26.44 13.22 11.68
C LEU A 49 -24.98 13.29 12.13
N VAL A 50 -24.72 13.53 13.41
CA VAL A 50 -23.37 13.58 13.99
C VAL A 50 -22.72 12.19 13.96
N ALA A 51 -23.43 11.14 14.37
CA ALA A 51 -22.91 9.77 14.30
C ALA A 51 -22.63 9.32 12.86
N THR A 52 -23.53 9.68 11.92
CA THR A 52 -23.33 9.39 10.49
C THR A 52 -22.16 10.20 9.93
N ARG A 53 -22.01 11.47 10.32
CA ARG A 53 -20.94 12.37 9.86
C ARG A 53 -19.56 11.98 10.41
N LEU A 54 -19.47 11.54 11.66
CA LEU A 54 -18.23 11.05 12.29
C LEU A 54 -17.80 9.70 11.69
N GLY A 55 -18.74 8.76 11.53
CA GLY A 55 -18.46 7.48 10.85
C GLY A 55 -18.05 7.68 9.38
N LEU A 56 -18.62 8.68 8.69
CA LEU A 56 -18.19 9.10 7.35
C LEU A 56 -16.77 9.66 7.35
N ARG A 57 -16.45 10.51 8.33
CA ARG A 57 -15.18 11.24 8.41
C ARG A 57 -14.03 10.28 8.67
N ASP A 58 -14.20 9.34 9.61
CA ASP A 58 -13.17 8.33 9.90
C ASP A 58 -12.95 7.40 8.71
N ALA A 59 -14.03 6.99 8.01
CA ALA A 59 -13.91 6.27 6.75
C ALA A 59 -13.18 7.11 5.69
N VAL A 60 -13.52 8.39 5.50
CA VAL A 60 -12.84 9.25 4.52
C VAL A 60 -11.36 9.41 4.86
N ILE A 61 -10.99 9.56 6.13
CA ILE A 61 -9.61 9.73 6.56
C ILE A 61 -8.81 8.42 6.36
N ASP A 62 -9.32 7.28 6.84
CA ASP A 62 -8.64 5.98 6.71
C ASP A 62 -8.46 5.57 5.24
N TRP A 63 -9.47 5.82 4.41
CA TRP A 63 -9.40 5.53 2.97
C TRP A 63 -8.58 6.57 2.19
N SER A 64 -8.54 7.84 2.63
CA SER A 64 -7.66 8.86 2.05
C SER A 64 -6.18 8.62 2.36
N ALA A 65 -5.85 8.08 3.53
CA ALA A 65 -4.51 7.66 3.90
C ALA A 65 -4.03 6.49 3.01
N ILE A 66 -4.88 5.48 2.84
CA ILE A 66 -4.63 4.36 1.91
C ILE A 66 -4.47 4.88 0.47
N TYR A 67 -5.29 5.86 0.06
CA TYR A 67 -5.22 6.52 -1.24
C TYR A 67 -3.92 7.31 -1.44
N VAL A 68 -3.44 8.09 -0.45
CA VAL A 68 -2.18 8.85 -0.56
C VAL A 68 -0.98 7.91 -0.64
N ILE A 69 -1.00 6.79 0.09
CA ILE A 69 0.05 5.76 0.02
C ILE A 69 0.03 5.08 -1.35
N LEU A 70 -1.14 4.69 -1.87
CA LEU A 70 -1.30 4.13 -3.21
C LEU A 70 -0.95 5.13 -4.32
N TYR A 71 -1.28 6.41 -4.14
CA TYR A 71 -0.94 7.50 -5.06
C TYR A 71 0.56 7.77 -5.09
N ALA A 72 1.26 7.74 -3.95
CA ALA A 72 2.72 7.86 -3.91
C ALA A 72 3.40 6.66 -4.60
N ILE A 73 2.85 5.44 -4.42
CA ILE A 73 3.33 4.23 -5.08
C ILE A 73 3.04 4.25 -6.59
N ILE A 74 1.84 4.69 -7.02
CA ILE A 74 1.43 4.67 -8.44
C ILE A 74 1.96 5.89 -9.20
N GLY A 75 1.92 7.08 -8.60
CA GLY A 75 2.51 8.32 -9.16
C GLY A 75 4.03 8.26 -9.25
N GLY A 76 4.68 7.57 -8.31
CA GLY A 76 6.12 7.26 -8.40
C GLY A 76 6.47 6.22 -9.46
N THR A 77 5.50 5.44 -9.95
CA THR A 77 5.75 4.31 -10.86
C THR A 77 5.15 4.47 -12.26
N THR A 78 4.31 5.48 -12.48
CA THR A 78 3.75 5.85 -13.79
C THR A 78 4.53 6.99 -14.46
N TYR A 79 5.69 7.36 -13.93
CA TYR A 79 6.59 8.31 -14.57
C TYR A 79 7.04 7.77 -15.93
N PHE A 80 7.05 8.62 -16.96
CA PHE A 80 7.19 8.30 -18.39
C PHE A 80 8.44 7.50 -18.83
N ASP A 81 9.27 7.04 -17.90
CA ASP A 81 10.52 6.30 -18.11
C ASP A 81 10.62 5.02 -17.23
N ALA A 82 9.51 4.59 -16.60
CA ALA A 82 9.54 3.38 -15.78
C ALA A 82 9.88 2.15 -16.63
N ASP A 83 10.87 1.39 -16.19
CA ASP A 83 11.31 0.17 -16.84
C ASP A 83 10.12 -0.82 -16.98
N PRO A 84 9.91 -1.44 -18.16
CA PRO A 84 8.78 -2.32 -18.41
C PRO A 84 8.69 -3.50 -17.44
N ASP A 85 9.82 -4.04 -16.96
CA ASP A 85 9.80 -5.14 -15.99
C ASP A 85 9.32 -4.67 -14.62
N SER A 86 9.73 -3.46 -14.20
CA SER A 86 9.20 -2.80 -13.01
C SER A 86 7.67 -2.63 -13.09
N LEU A 87 7.13 -2.28 -14.27
CA LEU A 87 5.68 -2.21 -14.49
C LEU A 87 4.99 -3.57 -14.35
N PHE A 88 5.62 -4.68 -14.76
CA PHE A 88 5.08 -6.03 -14.54
C PHE A 88 5.02 -6.39 -13.06
N VAL A 89 6.08 -6.10 -12.28
CA VAL A 89 6.09 -6.32 -10.82
C VAL A 89 4.94 -5.56 -10.16
N LEU A 90 4.77 -4.29 -10.52
CA LEU A 90 3.73 -3.44 -9.94
C LEU A 90 2.33 -3.91 -10.29
N ARG A 91 2.09 -4.30 -11.54
CA ARG A 91 0.82 -4.90 -11.97
C ARG A 91 0.53 -6.19 -11.20
N GLY A 92 1.55 -7.04 -11.01
CA GLY A 92 1.46 -8.25 -10.20
C GLY A 92 1.09 -7.96 -8.75
N LEU A 93 1.80 -7.02 -8.12
CA LEU A 93 1.54 -6.57 -6.75
C LEU A 93 0.12 -6.00 -6.58
N ASN A 94 -0.30 -5.16 -7.51
CA ASN A 94 -1.63 -4.56 -7.50
C ASN A 94 -2.74 -5.62 -7.63
N ALA A 95 -2.55 -6.64 -8.49
CA ALA A 95 -3.47 -7.76 -8.59
C ALA A 95 -3.56 -8.57 -7.29
N MET A 96 -2.44 -8.82 -6.61
CA MET A 96 -2.42 -9.51 -5.31
C MET A 96 -3.10 -8.69 -4.20
N ILE A 97 -2.89 -7.36 -4.16
CA ILE A 97 -3.58 -6.48 -3.20
C ILE A 97 -5.09 -6.47 -3.48
N SER A 98 -5.47 -6.39 -4.76
CA SER A 98 -6.88 -6.44 -5.18
C SER A 98 -7.53 -7.76 -4.76
N ALA A 99 -6.82 -8.88 -4.90
CA ALA A 99 -7.27 -10.18 -4.42
C ALA A 99 -7.52 -10.20 -2.90
N LEU A 100 -6.62 -9.60 -2.11
CA LEU A 100 -6.78 -9.51 -0.66
C LEU A 100 -8.03 -8.68 -0.29
N ILE A 101 -8.25 -7.55 -0.95
CA ILE A 101 -9.44 -6.71 -0.73
C ILE A 101 -10.71 -7.48 -1.07
N VAL A 102 -10.73 -8.21 -2.20
CA VAL A 102 -11.87 -9.05 -2.60
C VAL A 102 -12.10 -10.18 -1.59
N GLY A 103 -11.04 -10.79 -1.05
CA GLY A 103 -11.14 -11.77 0.04
C GLY A 103 -11.73 -11.17 1.32
N ILE A 104 -11.32 -9.97 1.72
CA ILE A 104 -11.92 -9.28 2.88
C ILE A 104 -13.40 -8.99 2.64
N ALA A 105 -13.75 -8.55 1.42
CA ALA A 105 -15.14 -8.33 1.03
C ALA A 105 -15.97 -9.62 1.08
N SER A 106 -15.39 -10.78 0.71
CA SER A 106 -16.07 -12.08 0.82
C SER A 106 -16.39 -12.42 2.29
N LEU A 107 -15.49 -12.12 3.23
CA LEU A 107 -15.75 -12.31 4.66
C LEU A 107 -16.88 -11.41 5.16
N LYS A 108 -16.93 -10.15 4.69
CA LYS A 108 -17.92 -9.15 5.10
C LYS A 108 -19.29 -9.34 4.48
N ILE A 109 -19.41 -9.91 3.28
CA ILE A 109 -20.71 -10.06 2.61
C ILE A 109 -21.67 -10.95 3.38
N LEU A 110 -21.15 -11.95 4.11
CA LEU A 110 -21.92 -12.80 5.01
C LEU A 110 -22.56 -12.00 6.15
N GLN A 111 -21.84 -10.99 6.67
CA GLN A 111 -22.36 -10.05 7.67
C GLN A 111 -23.42 -9.12 7.06
N TRP A 112 -23.14 -8.57 5.87
CA TRP A 112 -24.03 -7.61 5.20
C TRP A 112 -25.37 -8.20 4.79
N LEU A 113 -25.36 -9.46 4.31
CA LEU A 113 -26.56 -10.19 3.92
C LEU A 113 -27.29 -10.83 5.11
N GLY A 114 -26.75 -10.69 6.33
CA GLY A 114 -27.45 -11.05 7.55
C GLY A 114 -27.41 -12.53 7.91
N LEU A 115 -26.46 -13.30 7.38
CA LEU A 115 -26.29 -14.71 7.75
C LEU A 115 -25.88 -14.86 9.22
N TYR A 116 -25.15 -13.89 9.76
CA TYR A 116 -24.73 -13.83 11.17
C TYR A 116 -25.69 -13.06 12.09
N ARG A 117 -26.96 -12.88 11.70
CA ARG A 117 -27.91 -11.99 12.40
C ARG A 117 -28.68 -12.66 13.54
N THR A 118 -28.37 -13.90 13.90
CA THR A 118 -29.04 -14.59 15.01
C THR A 118 -28.51 -14.22 16.39
N SER A 119 -27.38 -13.53 16.51
CA SER A 119 -27.27 -12.64 17.67
C SER A 119 -28.19 -11.47 17.39
N LYS A 120 -29.15 -11.25 18.28
CA LYS A 120 -29.78 -9.94 18.43
C LYS A 120 -28.63 -8.93 18.49
N PHE A 121 -28.24 -8.35 17.35
CA PHE A 121 -27.62 -7.03 17.35
C PHE A 121 -28.74 -6.15 17.91
N GLN A 122 -28.83 -6.09 19.24
CA GLN A 122 -28.99 -4.83 19.92
C GLN A 122 -28.00 -3.92 19.20
N ILE A 123 -28.51 -3.18 18.21
CA ILE A 123 -27.90 -1.95 17.72
C ILE A 123 -27.36 -1.32 18.98
N ILE A 124 -26.03 -1.25 19.12
CA ILE A 124 -25.27 -0.70 20.27
C ILE A 124 -26.24 -0.47 21.41
N GLN A 125 -26.48 -1.47 22.28
CA GLN A 125 -27.46 -1.37 23.37
C GLN A 125 -27.33 0.05 23.89
N ASP A 126 -28.32 0.87 23.55
CA ASP A 126 -28.19 2.29 23.72
C ASP A 126 -28.12 2.43 25.22
N SER A 127 -26.93 2.65 25.77
CA SER A 127 -26.73 2.62 27.23
C SER A 127 -27.54 3.74 27.88
N SER A 128 -28.08 4.64 27.07
CA SER A 128 -29.01 5.70 27.45
C SER A 128 -30.50 5.33 27.36
N ASN A 129 -30.87 4.14 26.85
CA ASN A 129 -32.24 3.76 26.48
C ASN A 129 -32.94 4.73 25.50
N ILE A 130 -32.24 5.69 24.88
CA ILE A 130 -32.85 6.75 24.06
C ILE A 130 -33.42 6.19 22.75
N ALA A 131 -32.73 5.29 22.07
CA ALA A 131 -33.17 4.72 20.79
C ALA A 131 -34.35 3.74 20.93
N PRO A 132 -34.38 2.80 21.90
CA PRO A 132 -35.58 1.99 22.19
C PRO A 132 -36.78 2.87 22.54
N THR A 133 -36.62 3.86 23.42
CA THR A 133 -37.68 4.80 23.81
C THR A 133 -38.10 5.70 22.65
N ALA A 134 -37.18 6.07 21.75
CA ALA A 134 -37.51 6.81 20.53
C ALA A 134 -38.31 5.96 19.53
N VAL A 135 -38.01 4.67 19.39
CA VAL A 135 -38.77 3.73 18.54
C VAL A 135 -40.12 3.41 19.15
N HIS A 136 -40.19 3.21 20.48
CA HIS A 136 -41.45 3.05 21.21
C HIS A 136 -42.34 4.29 21.01
N ASN A 137 -41.79 5.49 21.19
CA ASN A 137 -42.51 6.76 20.96
C ASN A 137 -42.89 7.01 19.48
N LEU A 138 -42.17 6.41 18.52
CA LEU A 138 -42.55 6.43 17.10
C LEU A 138 -43.72 5.49 16.79
N LEU A 139 -43.86 4.40 17.55
CA LEU A 139 -44.94 3.41 17.40
C LEU A 139 -46.18 3.78 18.23
N SER A 140 -46.01 4.45 19.38
CA SER A 140 -47.09 4.84 20.29
C SER A 140 -47.70 6.23 20.00
N GLY A 141 -47.16 6.97 19.02
CA GLY A 141 -47.48 8.37 18.79
C GLY A 141 -48.85 8.72 18.18
N ASN A 142 -49.75 7.75 17.95
CA ASN A 142 -51.02 8.02 17.24
C ASN A 142 -52.30 7.60 17.96
N SER A 143 -52.25 7.20 19.23
CA SER A 143 -53.47 6.97 20.02
C SER A 143 -53.60 8.05 21.09
N SER A 144 -54.07 9.24 20.70
CA SER A 144 -54.66 10.17 21.67
C SER A 144 -56.13 9.75 21.86
N PRO A 145 -56.52 9.26 23.04
CA PRO A 145 -57.86 8.72 23.25
C PRO A 145 -58.81 9.82 23.71
N ASP A 146 -59.06 10.84 22.89
CA ASP A 146 -60.00 11.91 23.28
C ASP A 146 -60.73 12.49 22.07
N THR A 147 -61.71 11.77 21.54
CA THR A 147 -63.00 12.38 21.16
C THR A 147 -64.08 11.32 20.97
N ALA A 148 -65.16 11.50 21.71
CA ALA A 148 -66.35 10.65 21.69
C ALA A 148 -67.23 10.91 20.46
N ALA A 149 -67.83 9.81 19.98
CA ALA A 149 -69.09 9.69 19.25
C ALA A 149 -69.24 10.45 17.91
N GLY A 150 -69.25 9.68 16.81
CA GLY A 150 -69.75 10.11 15.52
C GLY A 150 -69.49 9.07 14.43
N ASP A 151 -70.50 8.24 14.20
CA ASP A 151 -70.78 7.32 13.08
C ASP A 151 -69.79 7.25 11.90
N ASP A 152 -69.39 5.99 11.65
CA ASP A 152 -69.36 5.28 10.36
C ASP A 152 -68.90 6.05 9.11
N ASP A 153 -67.63 5.87 8.76
CA ASP A 153 -67.27 5.40 7.43
C ASP A 153 -65.87 4.73 7.47
N GLU A 154 -65.84 3.45 7.11
CA GLU A 154 -64.66 2.60 7.01
C GLU A 154 -63.70 3.11 5.92
N GLU A 155 -62.60 3.76 6.30
CA GLU A 155 -61.43 3.83 5.43
C GLU A 155 -60.18 3.36 6.17
N GLN A 156 -59.73 2.17 5.75
CA GLN A 156 -58.69 1.37 6.36
C GLN A 156 -57.31 1.96 6.01
N ASP A 157 -56.93 3.05 6.67
CA ASP A 157 -55.60 3.65 6.48
C ASP A 157 -54.52 2.76 7.15
N GLU A 158 -53.80 2.00 6.33
CA GLU A 158 -52.67 1.19 6.78
C GLU A 158 -51.62 2.05 7.52
N PRO A 159 -51.28 1.73 8.77
CA PRO A 159 -50.33 2.52 9.55
C PRO A 159 -48.91 2.41 8.98
N ASN A 160 -48.44 3.49 8.38
CA ASN A 160 -47.07 4.04 8.33
C ASN A 160 -45.85 3.09 8.48
N LYS A 161 -45.88 1.87 7.92
CA LYS A 161 -44.68 1.01 7.71
C LYS A 161 -43.63 1.64 6.78
N SER A 162 -44.03 2.71 6.09
CA SER A 162 -43.21 3.48 5.14
C SER A 162 -42.01 4.18 5.80
N THR A 163 -42.14 4.76 7.00
CA THR A 163 -41.15 5.73 7.50
C THR A 163 -39.85 5.10 7.99
N LEU A 164 -39.92 3.99 8.74
CA LEU A 164 -38.72 3.30 9.26
C LEU A 164 -37.96 2.54 8.17
N SER A 165 -38.68 1.94 7.22
CA SER A 165 -38.09 1.27 6.07
C SER A 165 -37.41 2.28 5.13
N THR A 166 -38.02 3.45 4.93
CA THR A 166 -37.46 4.58 4.18
C THR A 166 -36.21 5.17 4.86
N TYR A 167 -36.20 5.35 6.19
CA TYR A 167 -35.02 5.82 6.92
C TYR A 167 -33.84 4.84 6.83
N ARG A 168 -34.10 3.54 7.03
CA ARG A 168 -33.07 2.49 6.87
C ARG A 168 -32.55 2.42 5.44
N TYR A 169 -33.40 2.71 4.44
CA TYR A 169 -33.00 2.80 3.04
C TYR A 169 -32.11 4.03 2.78
N GLN A 170 -32.44 5.20 3.34
CA GLN A 170 -31.65 6.43 3.18
C GLN A 170 -30.25 6.32 3.82
N VAL A 171 -30.13 5.76 5.02
CA VAL A 171 -28.82 5.52 5.66
C VAL A 171 -27.96 4.57 4.81
N ARG A 172 -28.57 3.56 4.18
CA ARG A 172 -27.86 2.62 3.30
C ARG A 172 -27.50 3.23 1.95
N LEU A 173 -28.35 4.11 1.40
CA LEU A 173 -28.05 4.93 0.23
C LEU A 173 -26.88 5.87 0.51
N ALA A 174 -26.78 6.42 1.72
CA ALA A 174 -25.63 7.22 2.12
C ALA A 174 -24.34 6.37 2.11
N VAL A 175 -24.32 5.22 2.80
CA VAL A 175 -23.18 4.28 2.77
C VAL A 175 -22.82 3.86 1.33
N GLY A 176 -23.85 3.64 0.52
CA GLY A 176 -23.70 3.31 -0.89
C GLY A 176 -23.12 4.43 -1.77
N LYS A 177 -23.51 5.68 -1.47
CA LYS A 177 -22.95 6.89 -2.08
C LYS A 177 -21.49 7.07 -1.71
N HIS A 178 -21.07 6.63 -0.52
CA HIS A 178 -19.65 6.60 -0.13
C HIS A 178 -18.86 5.51 -0.85
N PHE A 179 -19.42 4.31 -0.98
CA PHE A 179 -18.82 3.25 -1.79
C PHE A 179 -18.63 3.69 -3.25
N ALA A 180 -19.66 4.29 -3.87
CA ALA A 180 -19.60 4.79 -5.24
C ALA A 180 -18.59 5.96 -5.38
N LYS A 181 -18.57 6.91 -4.45
CA LYS A 181 -17.54 7.98 -4.41
C LYS A 181 -16.12 7.41 -4.36
N SER A 182 -15.89 6.31 -3.64
CA SER A 182 -14.59 5.65 -3.56
C SER A 182 -14.23 4.86 -4.83
N THR A 183 -15.19 4.19 -5.48
CA THR A 183 -14.93 3.48 -6.76
C THR A 183 -14.63 4.46 -7.91
N ILE A 184 -15.31 5.61 -7.95
CA ILE A 184 -15.04 6.75 -8.85
C ILE A 184 -13.61 7.28 -8.65
N LEU A 185 -13.13 7.33 -7.41
CA LEU A 185 -11.80 7.82 -7.04
C LEU A 185 -10.68 6.81 -7.31
N LEU A 186 -10.94 5.50 -7.18
CA LEU A 186 -9.90 4.46 -7.30
C LEU A 186 -9.60 4.04 -8.74
N LEU A 187 -10.57 4.14 -9.64
CA LEU A 187 -10.54 3.46 -10.92
C LEU A 187 -9.87 4.24 -12.10
N PRO A 188 -9.65 5.57 -12.06
CA PRO A 188 -8.74 6.26 -12.99
C PRO A 188 -7.27 5.84 -12.87
N PHE A 189 -6.87 5.30 -11.72
CA PHE A 189 -5.47 5.01 -11.36
C PHE A 189 -4.99 3.62 -11.82
N TYR A 190 -5.88 2.82 -12.43
CA TYR A 190 -5.53 1.51 -13.00
C TYR A 190 -5.16 1.58 -14.50
N VAL A 191 -5.34 2.73 -15.17
CA VAL A 191 -5.32 2.81 -16.65
C VAL A 191 -4.55 4.02 -17.20
N ALA A 192 -3.34 4.27 -16.66
CA ALA A 192 -2.37 5.22 -17.21
C ALA A 192 -2.83 6.69 -17.29
N LEU A 193 -3.71 7.14 -16.37
CA LEU A 193 -4.12 8.55 -16.19
C LEU A 193 -4.69 9.25 -17.45
N ARG A 194 -5.14 8.50 -18.47
CA ARG A 194 -5.82 9.12 -19.61
C ARG A 194 -7.23 9.54 -19.19
N VAL A 195 -7.60 10.78 -19.51
CA VAL A 195 -8.91 11.39 -19.18
C VAL A 195 -10.10 10.52 -19.60
N GLU A 196 -9.99 9.80 -20.71
CA GLU A 196 -11.03 8.91 -21.23
C GLU A 196 -11.38 7.77 -20.24
N TYR A 197 -10.36 7.19 -19.61
CA TYR A 197 -10.55 6.12 -18.63
C TYR A 197 -11.01 6.65 -17.27
N PHE A 198 -10.69 7.90 -16.93
CA PHE A 198 -11.28 8.58 -15.78
C PHE A 198 -12.80 8.70 -15.95
N VAL A 199 -13.29 9.10 -17.12
CA VAL A 199 -14.74 9.19 -17.36
C VAL A 199 -15.40 7.82 -17.30
N ALA A 200 -14.82 6.81 -17.96
CA ALA A 200 -15.32 5.44 -17.90
C ALA A 200 -15.36 4.89 -16.45
N SER A 201 -14.37 5.26 -15.64
CA SER A 201 -14.26 4.80 -14.27
C SER A 201 -15.31 5.40 -13.35
N ILE A 202 -15.64 6.68 -13.55
CA ILE A 202 -16.73 7.33 -12.84
C ILE A 202 -18.06 6.64 -13.16
N VAL A 203 -18.30 6.36 -14.45
CA VAL A 203 -19.53 5.71 -14.90
C VAL A 203 -19.63 4.29 -14.33
N ILE A 204 -18.58 3.49 -14.41
CA ILE A 204 -18.56 2.12 -13.88
C ILE A 204 -18.70 2.13 -12.35
N GLY A 205 -18.04 3.05 -11.64
CA GLY A 205 -18.13 3.15 -10.19
C GLY A 205 -19.50 3.59 -9.69
N LEU A 206 -20.11 4.59 -10.33
CA LEU A 206 -21.47 5.04 -10.00
C LEU A 206 -22.51 3.97 -10.32
N VAL A 207 -22.53 3.52 -11.57
CA VAL A 207 -23.55 2.60 -12.07
C VAL A 207 -23.37 1.22 -11.44
N GLY A 208 -22.15 0.68 -11.44
CA GLY A 208 -21.83 -0.60 -10.83
C GLY A 208 -22.01 -0.61 -9.31
N GLY A 209 -21.60 0.46 -8.63
CA GLY A 209 -21.82 0.60 -7.18
C GLY A 209 -23.30 0.64 -6.82
N HIS A 210 -24.10 1.44 -7.54
CA HIS A 210 -25.55 1.48 -7.34
C HIS A 210 -26.24 0.16 -7.68
N LEU A 211 -25.86 -0.50 -8.79
CA LEU A 211 -26.39 -1.81 -9.16
C LEU A 211 -26.06 -2.87 -8.11
N PHE A 212 -24.85 -2.85 -7.55
CA PHE A 212 -24.45 -3.77 -6.48
C PHE A 212 -25.30 -3.56 -5.22
N LEU A 213 -25.45 -2.31 -4.76
CA LEU A 213 -26.26 -1.99 -3.57
C LEU A 213 -27.74 -2.30 -3.78
N TYR A 214 -28.26 -2.00 -4.97
CA TYR A 214 -29.61 -2.35 -5.36
C TYR A 214 -29.79 -3.88 -5.37
N SER A 215 -28.83 -4.62 -5.90
CA SER A 215 -28.83 -6.09 -5.91
C SER A 215 -28.80 -6.64 -4.48
N VAL A 216 -27.95 -6.11 -3.60
CA VAL A 216 -27.91 -6.49 -2.17
C VAL A 216 -29.25 -6.19 -1.49
N TYR A 217 -29.83 -5.01 -1.74
CA TYR A 217 -31.13 -4.63 -1.21
C TYR A 217 -32.24 -5.58 -1.70
N LYS A 218 -32.31 -5.85 -3.00
CA LYS A 218 -33.30 -6.75 -3.60
C LYS A 218 -33.12 -8.19 -3.15
N CYS A 219 -31.90 -8.70 -3.09
CA CYS A 219 -31.61 -10.03 -2.55
C CYS A 219 -32.08 -10.16 -1.10
N ARG A 220 -31.97 -9.09 -0.30
CA ARG A 220 -32.43 -9.10 1.09
C ARG A 220 -33.96 -9.00 1.23
N GLN A 221 -34.63 -8.32 0.29
CA GLN A 221 -36.09 -8.17 0.30
C GLN A 221 -36.80 -9.43 -0.23
N THR A 222 -36.19 -10.13 -1.19
CA THR A 222 -36.89 -11.16 -1.97
C THR A 222 -36.69 -12.56 -1.41
N PHE A 223 -35.65 -12.80 -0.61
CA PHE A 223 -35.30 -14.14 -0.18
C PHE A 223 -35.35 -14.29 1.34
N ASP A 224 -36.38 -15.00 1.81
CA ASP A 224 -36.43 -15.55 3.17
C ASP A 224 -35.27 -16.52 3.43
N ASN A 225 -34.67 -17.05 2.36
CA ASN A 225 -33.50 -17.95 2.39
C ASN A 225 -32.17 -17.21 2.11
N SER A 226 -32.01 -16.02 2.69
CA SER A 226 -30.84 -15.13 2.50
C SER A 226 -29.49 -15.80 2.79
N GLY A 227 -29.48 -16.85 3.61
CA GLY A 227 -28.28 -17.61 3.96
C GLY A 227 -27.57 -18.25 2.76
N LYS A 228 -28.31 -18.93 1.87
CA LYS A 228 -27.72 -19.62 0.72
C LYS A 228 -27.11 -18.64 -0.29
N ILE A 229 -27.75 -17.49 -0.46
CA ILE A 229 -27.28 -16.44 -1.39
C ILE A 229 -26.03 -15.78 -0.84
N ALA A 230 -25.97 -15.50 0.46
CA ALA A 230 -24.78 -14.93 1.06
C ALA A 230 -23.58 -15.88 1.00
N LEU A 231 -23.81 -17.17 1.24
CA LEU A 231 -22.77 -18.19 1.08
C LEU A 231 -22.30 -18.29 -0.38
N GLY A 232 -23.22 -18.28 -1.34
CA GLY A 232 -22.90 -18.28 -2.77
C GLY A 232 -22.11 -17.04 -3.20
N ALA A 233 -22.51 -15.84 -2.77
CA ALA A 233 -21.83 -14.59 -3.07
C ALA A 233 -20.43 -14.53 -2.42
N SER A 234 -20.30 -15.01 -1.18
CA SER A 234 -19.02 -15.14 -0.49
C SER A 234 -18.08 -16.10 -1.24
N ALA A 235 -18.57 -17.27 -1.63
CA ALA A 235 -17.79 -18.25 -2.38
C ALA A 235 -17.34 -17.67 -3.73
N PHE A 236 -18.24 -16.97 -4.45
CA PHE A 236 -17.90 -16.33 -5.72
C PHE A 236 -16.81 -15.27 -5.58
N LEU A 237 -16.93 -14.37 -4.60
CA LEU A 237 -15.90 -13.36 -4.34
C LEU A 237 -14.57 -14.01 -3.94
N SER A 238 -14.61 -15.05 -3.10
CA SER A 238 -13.39 -15.78 -2.71
C SER A 238 -12.70 -16.43 -3.91
N LEU A 239 -13.46 -17.07 -4.82
CA LEU A 239 -12.96 -17.62 -6.10
C LEU A 239 -12.34 -16.52 -6.98
N GLY A 240 -13.02 -15.39 -7.13
CA GLY A 240 -12.52 -14.22 -7.86
C GLY A 240 -11.21 -13.68 -7.25
N GLY A 241 -11.13 -13.57 -5.93
CA GLY A 241 -9.92 -13.19 -5.20
C GLY A 241 -8.77 -14.16 -5.48
N GLY A 242 -9.01 -15.47 -5.41
CA GLY A 242 -7.97 -16.46 -5.72
C GLY A 242 -7.47 -16.37 -7.16
N ALA A 243 -8.36 -16.13 -8.12
CA ALA A 243 -7.96 -15.96 -9.52
C ALA A 243 -7.09 -14.71 -9.72
N LEU A 244 -7.46 -13.59 -9.08
CA LEU A 244 -6.65 -12.36 -9.09
C LEU A 244 -5.28 -12.56 -8.42
N PHE A 245 -5.23 -13.29 -7.31
CA PHE A 245 -3.99 -13.58 -6.59
C PHE A 245 -3.04 -14.42 -7.45
N GLY A 246 -3.56 -15.49 -8.06
CA GLY A 246 -2.78 -16.34 -8.95
C GLY A 246 -2.30 -15.60 -10.18
N TRP A 247 -3.15 -14.75 -10.77
CA TRP A 247 -2.74 -13.89 -11.89
C TRP A 247 -1.63 -12.91 -11.48
N GLY A 248 -1.74 -12.29 -10.31
CA GLY A 248 -0.71 -11.40 -9.78
C GLY A 248 0.65 -12.07 -9.61
N LEU A 249 0.68 -13.33 -9.15
CA LEU A 249 1.90 -14.11 -9.03
C LEU A 249 2.49 -14.55 -10.37
N ILE A 250 1.68 -14.80 -11.41
CA ILE A 250 2.22 -15.04 -12.76
C ILE A 250 2.96 -13.79 -13.25
N LEU A 251 2.33 -12.62 -13.17
CA LEU A 251 2.94 -11.35 -13.61
C LEU A 251 4.24 -11.06 -12.86
N TRP A 252 4.26 -11.33 -11.55
CA TRP A 252 5.46 -11.20 -10.74
C TRP A 252 6.55 -12.20 -11.16
N GLY A 253 6.17 -13.47 -11.37
CA GLY A 253 7.09 -14.52 -11.82
C GLY A 253 7.69 -14.28 -13.21
N GLU A 254 6.95 -13.64 -14.12
CA GLU A 254 7.45 -13.23 -15.44
C GLU A 254 8.57 -12.20 -15.32
N SER A 255 8.40 -11.17 -14.48
CA SER A 255 9.45 -10.19 -14.22
C SER A 255 10.69 -10.82 -13.59
N TRP A 256 10.51 -11.82 -12.73
CA TRP A 256 11.60 -12.49 -12.05
C TRP A 256 12.19 -13.66 -12.82
N GLN A 257 11.73 -13.89 -14.06
CA GLN A 257 12.16 -14.99 -14.92
C GLN A 257 12.11 -16.35 -14.21
N TRP A 258 11.08 -16.60 -13.41
CA TRP A 258 10.92 -17.90 -12.76
C TRP A 258 10.78 -18.99 -13.82
N ASN A 259 11.65 -20.00 -13.74
CA ASN A 259 11.63 -21.16 -14.65
C ASN A 259 10.43 -22.11 -14.42
N THR A 260 9.54 -21.78 -13.49
CA THR A 260 8.38 -22.60 -13.16
C THR A 260 7.27 -22.37 -14.19
N PRO A 261 6.62 -23.43 -14.70
CA PRO A 261 5.50 -23.28 -15.63
C PRO A 261 4.38 -22.42 -15.03
N LYS A 262 3.92 -21.42 -15.80
CA LYS A 262 2.91 -20.43 -15.35
C LYS A 262 1.64 -21.09 -14.77
N GLY A 263 1.20 -22.20 -15.37
CA GLY A 263 0.05 -22.96 -14.90
C GLY A 263 0.23 -23.54 -13.49
N VAL A 264 1.44 -23.99 -13.15
CA VAL A 264 1.74 -24.53 -11.81
C VAL A 264 1.69 -23.43 -10.76
N ILE A 265 2.30 -22.26 -11.05
CA ILE A 265 2.26 -21.09 -10.16
C ILE A 265 0.81 -20.67 -9.91
N PHE A 266 0.00 -20.56 -10.97
CA PHE A 266 -1.40 -20.16 -10.87
C PHE A 266 -2.22 -21.12 -10.02
N ILE A 267 -2.13 -22.42 -10.32
CA ILE A 267 -2.90 -23.45 -9.61
C ILE A 267 -2.51 -23.48 -8.13
N ALA A 268 -1.21 -23.54 -7.83
CA ALA A 268 -0.73 -23.62 -6.46
C ALA A 268 -1.13 -22.39 -5.63
N SER A 269 -0.97 -21.19 -6.19
CA SER A 269 -1.33 -19.95 -5.51
C SER A 269 -2.84 -19.75 -5.36
N PHE A 270 -3.63 -20.10 -6.38
CA PHE A 270 -5.08 -20.09 -6.33
C PHE A 270 -5.60 -20.94 -5.17
N PHE A 271 -5.20 -22.22 -5.12
CA PHE A 271 -5.67 -23.14 -4.07
C PHE A 271 -5.12 -22.77 -2.69
N SER A 272 -3.90 -22.26 -2.60
CA SER A 272 -3.35 -21.74 -1.33
C SER A 272 -4.17 -20.56 -0.80
N PHE A 273 -4.52 -19.61 -1.68
CA PHE A 273 -5.38 -18.49 -1.31
C PHE A 273 -6.77 -18.98 -0.87
N GLN A 274 -7.37 -19.94 -1.58
CA GLN A 274 -8.66 -20.51 -1.17
C GLN A 274 -8.57 -21.20 0.19
N ALA A 275 -7.51 -21.96 0.47
CA ALA A 275 -7.33 -22.63 1.76
C ALA A 275 -7.27 -21.60 2.90
N ILE A 276 -6.53 -20.51 2.70
CA ILE A 276 -6.45 -19.39 3.65
C ILE A 276 -7.83 -18.75 3.84
N MET A 277 -8.57 -18.49 2.76
CA MET A 277 -9.90 -17.90 2.86
C MET A 277 -10.90 -18.81 3.56
N ILE A 278 -10.86 -20.12 3.33
CA ILE A 278 -11.68 -21.11 4.05
C ILE A 278 -11.38 -21.07 5.55
N ILE A 279 -10.11 -21.00 5.94
CA ILE A 279 -9.71 -20.85 7.35
C ILE A 279 -10.30 -19.57 7.95
N PHE A 280 -10.16 -18.42 7.26
CA PHE A 280 -10.72 -17.16 7.74
C PHE A 280 -12.25 -17.18 7.82
N HIS A 281 -12.93 -17.80 6.86
CA HIS A 281 -14.37 -18.01 6.90
C HIS A 281 -14.76 -18.88 8.11
N GLY A 282 -14.02 -19.95 8.38
CA GLY A 282 -14.23 -20.81 9.54
C GLY A 282 -14.03 -20.10 10.87
N ILE A 283 -12.97 -19.30 11.01
CA ILE A 283 -12.71 -18.47 12.20
C ILE A 283 -13.85 -17.47 12.41
N THR A 284 -14.21 -16.73 11.36
CA THR A 284 -15.30 -15.73 11.42
C THR A 284 -16.62 -16.38 11.79
N TYR A 285 -16.93 -17.54 11.20
CA TYR A 285 -18.12 -18.32 11.52
C TYR A 285 -18.12 -18.78 12.98
N TRP A 286 -16.99 -19.29 13.46
CA TRP A 286 -16.83 -19.74 14.85
C TRP A 286 -17.03 -18.58 15.83
N GLU A 287 -16.39 -17.42 15.60
CA GLU A 287 -16.57 -16.22 16.44
C GLU A 287 -18.04 -15.82 16.52
N HIS A 288 -18.73 -15.74 15.38
CA HIS A 288 -20.17 -15.42 15.35
C HIS A 288 -21.03 -16.47 16.08
N SER A 289 -20.69 -17.75 15.95
CA SER A 289 -21.41 -18.81 16.67
C SER A 289 -21.24 -18.68 18.19
N GLN A 290 -20.08 -18.23 18.68
CA GLN A 290 -19.87 -18.01 20.11
C GLN A 290 -20.72 -16.86 20.64
N TYR A 291 -20.85 -15.76 19.89
CA TYR A 291 -21.73 -14.65 20.27
C TYR A 291 -23.20 -15.08 20.36
N GLY A 292 -23.65 -15.96 19.47
CA GLY A 292 -25.00 -16.53 19.53
C GLY A 292 -25.25 -17.36 20.80
N LYS A 293 -24.27 -18.18 21.21
CA LYS A 293 -24.37 -18.99 22.43
C LYS A 293 -24.36 -18.13 23.70
N ALA A 294 -23.47 -17.15 23.77
CA ALA A 294 -23.40 -16.24 24.91
C ALA A 294 -24.71 -15.45 25.11
N ALA A 295 -25.34 -15.01 24.01
CA ALA A 295 -26.64 -14.34 24.08
C ALA A 295 -27.77 -15.28 24.54
N ALA A 296 -27.74 -16.55 24.15
CA ALA A 296 -28.74 -17.53 24.57
C ALA A 296 -28.60 -17.94 26.06
N GLU A 297 -27.37 -17.96 26.59
CA GLU A 297 -27.12 -18.24 28.01
C GLU A 297 -27.57 -17.08 28.92
N ASP A 298 -27.48 -15.83 28.46
CA ASP A 298 -27.95 -14.65 29.22
C ASP A 298 -29.49 -14.57 29.28
N ASP A 299 -30.18 -14.95 28.21
CA ASP A 299 -31.65 -15.01 28.17
C ASP A 299 -32.20 -16.22 28.99
N GLY A 300 -31.40 -17.25 29.25
CA GLY A 300 -31.79 -18.47 29.97
C GLY A 300 -31.79 -18.38 31.50
N GLY A 301 -31.45 -17.23 32.07
CA GLY A 301 -31.47 -16.97 33.52
C GLY A 301 -32.85 -16.61 34.11
N ALA A 302 -33.86 -16.37 33.27
CA ALA A 302 -35.24 -16.21 33.72
C ALA A 302 -35.82 -17.60 34.06
N GLY A 303 -36.22 -17.78 35.32
CA GLY A 303 -36.58 -19.08 35.91
C GLY A 303 -37.70 -19.88 35.20
N PRO A 304 -37.91 -21.14 35.62
CA PRO A 304 -38.56 -22.23 34.86
C PRO A 304 -40.08 -22.11 34.60
N ASN A 305 -40.67 -20.92 34.55
CA ASN A 305 -42.10 -20.76 34.23
C ASN A 305 -42.39 -20.56 32.73
N THR A 306 -41.38 -20.63 31.86
CA THR A 306 -41.50 -20.34 30.42
C THR A 306 -42.19 -21.44 29.60
N SER A 307 -42.40 -22.65 30.12
CA SER A 307 -43.17 -23.67 29.39
C SER A 307 -44.65 -23.31 29.22
N ALA A 308 -45.23 -22.56 30.17
CA ALA A 308 -46.60 -22.06 30.06
C ALA A 308 -46.72 -20.85 29.12
N GLN A 309 -45.62 -20.11 28.95
CA GLN A 309 -45.58 -18.90 28.11
C GLN A 309 -45.29 -19.23 26.64
N GLU A 310 -44.55 -20.30 26.37
CA GLU A 310 -44.29 -20.79 25.00
C GLU A 310 -45.49 -21.52 24.39
N GLU A 311 -46.35 -22.15 25.20
CA GLU A 311 -47.63 -22.72 24.76
C GLU A 311 -48.67 -21.62 24.49
N ALA A 312 -48.75 -20.59 25.35
CA ALA A 312 -49.63 -19.43 25.14
C ALA A 312 -49.24 -18.56 23.93
N VAL A 313 -47.95 -18.51 23.55
CA VAL A 313 -47.50 -17.79 22.35
C VAL A 313 -47.76 -18.59 21.07
N LYS A 314 -47.73 -19.93 21.12
CA LYS A 314 -48.12 -20.77 19.98
C LYS A 314 -49.62 -20.75 19.70
N ASP A 315 -50.45 -20.68 20.75
CA ASP A 315 -51.90 -20.55 20.58
C ASP A 315 -52.33 -19.13 20.17
N ALA A 316 -51.53 -18.10 20.47
CA ALA A 316 -51.80 -16.71 20.06
C ALA A 316 -51.32 -16.36 18.64
N GLU A 317 -50.54 -17.22 17.96
CA GLU A 317 -50.15 -17.01 16.56
C GLU A 317 -51.22 -17.47 15.54
N ASP A 318 -52.20 -18.28 15.96
CA ASP A 318 -53.27 -18.79 15.09
C ASP A 318 -54.54 -17.91 15.10
N ASP A 319 -54.74 -17.07 16.12
CA ASP A 319 -55.83 -16.10 16.19
C ASP A 319 -55.31 -14.65 16.19
N ARG A 320 -55.39 -14.00 15.02
CA ARG A 320 -55.18 -12.56 14.89
C ARG A 320 -56.25 -11.79 15.67
N GLY A 321 -55.84 -11.20 16.78
CA GLY A 321 -56.39 -9.94 17.26
C GLY A 321 -56.86 -9.97 18.70
N GLU A 322 -55.94 -9.76 19.64
CA GLU A 322 -56.14 -8.85 20.78
C GLU A 322 -54.82 -8.67 21.54
N LEU A 323 -54.39 -7.42 21.69
CA LEU A 323 -53.15 -7.04 22.34
C LEU A 323 -53.41 -6.88 23.85
N LEU A 324 -52.94 -7.83 24.66
CA LEU A 324 -52.96 -7.74 26.11
C LEU A 324 -51.85 -6.78 26.59
N ILE A 325 -52.27 -5.64 27.17
CA ILE A 325 -51.41 -4.68 27.86
C ILE A 325 -51.06 -5.26 29.24
N ILE A 326 -49.77 -5.44 29.51
CA ILE A 326 -49.25 -5.72 30.86
C ILE A 326 -48.63 -4.41 31.36
N ASP A 327 -49.30 -3.79 32.32
CA ASP A 327 -48.75 -2.70 33.13
C ASP A 327 -47.80 -3.24 34.20
N GLU A 328 -46.89 -2.35 34.61
CA GLU A 328 -46.10 -2.39 35.84
C GLU A 328 -44.85 -3.30 35.85
N LEU A 329 -43.69 -2.71 35.53
CA LEU A 329 -42.39 -3.21 35.96
C LEU A 329 -41.53 -2.06 36.49
N ASP A 330 -41.14 -2.27 37.74
CA ASP A 330 -40.53 -1.39 38.74
C ASP A 330 -39.24 -0.68 38.27
N GLU A 331 -39.26 0.66 38.32
CA GLU A 331 -38.08 1.52 38.16
C GLU A 331 -37.25 1.51 39.45
N SER A 332 -36.32 0.55 39.59
CA SER A 332 -35.17 0.78 40.46
C SER A 332 -33.91 0.08 39.96
N GLN A 333 -32.82 0.86 39.93
CA GLN A 333 -31.41 0.53 39.59
C GLN A 333 -30.90 0.99 38.21
N GLY A 334 -30.72 2.31 38.08
CA GLY A 334 -29.84 2.92 37.08
C GLY A 334 -28.39 2.98 37.54
N TYR A 335 -27.49 2.37 36.78
CA TYR A 335 -26.03 2.43 36.94
C TYR A 335 -25.46 3.75 36.39
N PHE A 336 -24.67 4.46 37.19
CA PHE A 336 -23.96 5.69 36.82
C PHE A 336 -22.70 5.38 35.97
N TYR A 337 -22.60 5.95 34.75
CA TYR A 337 -21.33 6.13 34.02
C TYR A 337 -21.29 7.50 33.30
N ASP A 338 -20.42 8.37 33.81
CA ASP A 338 -19.53 9.36 33.18
C ASP A 338 -19.99 10.10 31.89
N THR A 339 -20.74 11.20 32.06
CA THR A 339 -21.12 12.20 31.03
C THR A 339 -20.11 13.36 30.85
N GLN A 340 -18.95 13.32 31.53
CA GLN A 340 -18.08 14.49 31.69
C GLN A 340 -17.53 15.11 30.39
N TYR A 341 -17.40 14.39 29.27
CA TYR A 341 -16.80 14.97 28.06
C TYR A 341 -17.72 15.97 27.33
N PHE A 342 -19.04 15.75 27.37
CA PHE A 342 -20.00 16.71 26.82
C PHE A 342 -20.37 17.81 27.83
N ASP A 343 -20.36 17.49 29.13
CA ASP A 343 -20.65 18.46 30.17
C ASP A 343 -19.55 19.52 30.30
N THR A 344 -18.26 19.14 30.19
CA THR A 344 -17.16 20.11 30.27
C THR A 344 -17.14 21.08 29.09
N GLY A 345 -17.46 20.58 27.88
CA GLY A 345 -17.54 21.41 26.68
C GLY A 345 -18.75 22.34 26.69
N ALA A 346 -19.89 21.89 27.22
CA ALA A 346 -21.07 22.75 27.40
C ALA A 346 -20.83 23.84 28.47
N LEU A 347 -20.14 23.52 29.57
CA LEU A 347 -19.81 24.47 30.64
C LEU A 347 -18.83 25.56 30.19
N GLU A 348 -17.85 25.22 29.35
CA GLU A 348 -16.88 26.20 28.83
C GLU A 348 -17.50 27.15 27.78
N ILE A 349 -18.51 26.70 27.03
CA ILE A 349 -19.25 27.51 26.03
C ILE A 349 -20.12 28.59 26.71
N VAL A 350 -20.64 28.33 27.90
CA VAL A 350 -21.52 29.27 28.63
C VAL A 350 -20.73 30.21 29.55
N GLY A 351 -19.41 30.02 29.69
CA GLY A 351 -18.58 30.85 30.59
C GLY A 351 -18.93 30.69 32.07
N VAL A 352 -19.61 29.60 32.42
CA VAL A 352 -20.10 29.27 33.76
C VAL A 352 -18.91 28.81 34.59
N LYS A 353 -18.33 29.73 35.37
CA LYS A 353 -17.42 29.36 36.46
C LYS A 353 -18.23 28.75 37.59
N ASP A 354 -17.70 27.70 38.21
CA ASP A 354 -18.25 27.04 39.41
C ASP A 354 -18.75 28.09 40.41
N GLY A 355 -20.08 28.18 40.57
CA GLY A 355 -20.75 29.14 41.47
C GLY A 355 -21.83 30.04 40.86
N THR A 356 -22.40 29.70 39.69
CA THR A 356 -23.45 30.49 39.02
C THR A 356 -24.85 30.12 39.51
N SER A 357 -25.76 31.09 39.51
CA SER A 357 -27.06 31.03 40.20
C SER A 357 -28.13 30.35 39.35
N GLU A 358 -29.22 29.87 39.96
CA GLU A 358 -30.35 29.21 39.26
C GLU A 358 -30.96 30.09 38.13
N ASP A 359 -30.79 31.41 38.19
CA ASP A 359 -31.27 32.34 37.17
C ASP A 359 -30.44 32.29 35.86
N ASP A 360 -29.22 31.75 35.86
CA ASP A 360 -28.35 31.65 34.67
C ASP A 360 -28.67 30.42 33.78
N VAL A 361 -29.56 29.53 34.24
CA VAL A 361 -30.00 28.34 33.49
C VAL A 361 -31.01 28.69 32.39
N GLU A 362 -31.72 29.81 32.51
CA GLU A 362 -32.65 30.29 31.47
C GLU A 362 -31.94 30.71 30.18
N ASP A 363 -30.72 31.23 30.27
CA ASP A 363 -29.95 31.65 29.09
C ASP A 363 -29.40 30.47 28.28
N ILE A 364 -29.23 29.29 28.89
CA ILE A 364 -28.81 28.06 28.20
C ILE A 364 -29.92 27.54 27.26
N ASN A 365 -31.19 27.82 27.58
CA ASN A 365 -32.32 27.41 26.75
C ASN A 365 -32.57 28.33 25.54
N ASN A 366 -31.93 29.49 25.50
CA ASN A 366 -32.04 30.47 24.40
C ASN A 366 -30.91 30.39 23.37
N VAL A 367 -29.88 29.55 23.58
CA VAL A 367 -28.79 29.38 22.60
C VAL A 367 -29.36 28.75 21.33
N THR A 368 -29.28 29.49 20.22
CA THR A 368 -29.84 29.00 18.97
C THR A 368 -28.98 27.86 18.40
N PRO A 369 -29.57 26.87 17.69
CA PRO A 369 -28.82 25.79 17.06
C PRO A 369 -27.70 26.27 16.12
N VAL A 370 -27.85 27.48 15.57
CA VAL A 370 -26.85 28.14 14.71
C VAL A 370 -25.63 28.59 15.52
N GLU A 371 -25.83 29.11 16.74
CA GLU A 371 -24.74 29.52 17.62
C GLU A 371 -23.98 28.32 18.20
N MET A 372 -24.69 27.23 18.56
CA MET A 372 -24.06 25.96 18.92
C MET A 372 -23.24 25.38 17.76
N PHE A 373 -23.75 25.46 16.54
CA PHE A 373 -23.04 24.99 15.36
C PHE A 373 -21.80 25.84 15.06
N ASN A 374 -21.91 27.17 15.11
CA ASN A 374 -20.79 28.08 14.86
C ASN A 374 -19.70 27.96 15.95
N SER A 375 -20.09 27.73 17.20
CA SER A 375 -19.17 27.43 18.30
C SER A 375 -18.40 26.12 18.06
N ALA A 376 -19.11 25.04 17.70
CA ALA A 376 -18.47 23.76 17.36
C ALA A 376 -17.51 23.88 16.17
N VAL A 377 -17.86 24.68 15.16
CA VAL A 377 -17.00 24.97 14.00
C VAL A 377 -15.76 25.78 14.39
N ALA A 378 -15.89 26.77 15.29
CA ALA A 378 -14.76 27.58 15.76
C ALA A 378 -13.76 26.78 16.61
N ILE A 379 -14.24 25.83 17.43
CA ILE A 379 -13.40 24.89 18.18
C ILE A 379 -12.66 23.94 17.22
N GLU A 380 -13.31 23.48 16.16
CA GLU A 380 -12.67 22.65 15.12
C GLU A 380 -11.64 23.42 14.26
N GLU A 381 -11.87 24.70 13.96
CA GLU A 381 -10.92 25.53 13.21
C GLU A 381 -9.68 25.90 14.02
N SER A 382 -9.84 26.18 15.32
CA SER A 382 -8.74 26.38 16.28
C SER A 382 -7.84 25.13 16.38
N SER A 383 -8.42 23.94 16.32
CA SER A 383 -7.70 22.66 16.38
C SER A 383 -6.91 22.30 15.12
N ARG A 384 -7.12 23.01 14.00
CA ARG A 384 -6.67 22.57 12.66
C ARG A 384 -5.18 22.78 12.38
N SER A 385 -4.50 23.70 13.07
CA SER A 385 -3.05 23.94 12.88
C SER A 385 -2.17 22.85 13.49
N ASP A 386 -2.65 22.14 14.51
CA ASP A 386 -1.88 21.14 15.27
C ASP A 386 -2.16 19.68 14.82
N ILE A 387 -3.01 19.45 13.82
CA ILE A 387 -3.45 18.09 13.47
C ILE A 387 -2.62 17.45 12.34
N TRP A 388 -2.02 18.25 11.45
CA TRP A 388 -1.35 17.70 10.26
C TRP A 388 -0.14 16.82 10.62
N TYR A 389 0.63 17.19 11.66
CA TYR A 389 1.77 16.38 12.11
C TYR A 389 1.30 15.07 12.72
N HIS A 390 0.15 15.04 13.44
CA HIS A 390 -0.44 13.82 13.98
C HIS A 390 -0.88 12.86 12.86
N HIS A 391 -1.37 13.38 11.74
CA HIS A 391 -1.70 12.56 10.56
C HIS A 391 -0.45 12.00 9.89
N LEU A 392 0.61 12.80 9.73
CA LEU A 392 1.89 12.32 9.23
C LEU A 392 2.47 11.24 10.17
N TRP A 393 2.35 11.45 11.48
CA TRP A 393 2.79 10.49 12.51
C TRP A 393 2.03 9.16 12.44
N ARG A 394 0.73 9.21 12.15
CA ARG A 394 -0.11 8.00 11.95
C ARG A 394 0.21 7.24 10.67
N LEU A 395 0.67 7.93 9.63
CA LEU A 395 1.07 7.34 8.35
C LEU A 395 2.47 6.72 8.38
N LEU A 396 3.35 7.26 9.22
CA LEU A 396 4.70 6.75 9.38
C LEU A 396 4.70 5.47 10.23
N PRO A 397 5.70 4.58 10.06
CA PRO A 397 5.80 3.35 10.85
C PRO A 397 5.89 3.60 12.38
N PHE A 398 6.10 4.86 12.79
CA PHE A 398 6.17 5.28 14.19
C PHE A 398 4.89 5.02 14.98
N GLN A 399 3.70 5.10 14.38
CA GLN A 399 2.45 4.80 15.11
C GLN A 399 2.37 3.35 15.55
N SER A 400 2.73 2.40 14.68
CA SER A 400 2.74 0.98 15.03
C SER A 400 3.76 0.68 16.12
N VAL A 401 4.92 1.33 16.09
CA VAL A 401 5.94 1.23 17.16
C VAL A 401 5.43 1.80 18.46
N TRP A 402 4.81 2.99 18.43
CA TRP A 402 4.24 3.64 19.61
C TRP A 402 3.12 2.83 20.24
N ASP A 403 2.26 2.25 19.43
CA ASP A 403 1.19 1.37 19.88
C ASP A 403 1.73 0.09 20.53
N LEU A 404 2.80 -0.49 19.97
CA LEU A 404 3.51 -1.64 20.54
C LEU A 404 4.19 -1.25 21.86
N SER A 405 4.87 -0.10 21.92
CA SER A 405 5.48 0.39 23.15
C SER A 405 4.45 0.67 24.23
N MET A 406 3.30 1.24 23.88
CA MET A 406 2.19 1.47 24.81
C MET A 406 1.60 0.16 25.34
N MET A 407 1.54 -0.91 24.54
CA MET A 407 1.14 -2.24 25.04
C MET A 407 2.15 -2.82 26.03
N VAL A 408 3.45 -2.71 25.74
CA VAL A 408 4.53 -3.20 26.62
C VAL A 408 4.59 -2.40 27.92
N CYS A 409 4.48 -1.07 27.85
CA CYS A 409 4.43 -0.21 29.02
C CYS A 409 3.21 -0.53 29.89
N LYS A 410 2.02 -0.72 29.30
CA LYS A 410 0.81 -1.11 30.04
C LYS A 410 0.92 -2.51 30.66
N SER A 411 1.65 -3.46 30.06
CA SER A 411 1.83 -4.79 30.66
C SER A 411 2.83 -4.79 31.82
N ASN A 412 3.88 -3.96 31.74
CA ASN A 412 4.97 -3.96 32.71
C ASN A 412 4.75 -2.98 33.89
N TYR A 413 3.97 -1.91 33.70
CA TYR A 413 3.69 -0.91 34.75
C TYR A 413 2.31 -1.10 35.42
N ALA A 414 1.91 -2.35 35.65
CA ALA A 414 0.63 -2.68 36.31
C ALA A 414 0.50 -2.21 37.78
N GLY A 415 1.53 -1.55 38.35
CA GLY A 415 1.57 -1.15 39.76
C GLY A 415 1.20 0.30 40.09
N CYS A 416 1.28 1.27 39.16
CA CYS A 416 1.26 2.69 39.57
C CYS A 416 0.14 3.57 38.99
N CYS A 417 -0.59 3.16 37.94
CA CYS A 417 -1.54 4.08 37.27
C CYS A 417 -2.92 3.51 36.93
N SER A 418 -3.27 2.29 37.33
CA SER A 418 -4.62 1.75 37.07
C SER A 418 -5.45 1.69 38.34
N LYS A 419 -6.23 2.75 38.58
CA LYS A 419 -7.31 2.76 39.58
C LYS A 419 -8.61 2.28 38.88
N ASP A 420 -9.04 1.09 39.25
CA ASP A 420 -10.37 0.46 39.11
C ASP A 420 -11.08 0.31 37.74
N LYS A 421 -10.75 1.07 36.69
CA LYS A 421 -11.46 0.93 35.38
C LYS A 421 -11.01 -0.29 34.53
N ASP A 422 -9.97 -1.03 34.92
CA ASP A 422 -9.35 -2.10 34.10
C ASP A 422 -9.78 -3.55 34.42
N ALA A 423 -10.75 -3.76 35.33
CA ALA A 423 -11.24 -5.12 35.63
C ALA A 423 -11.80 -5.85 34.38
N LYS A 424 -12.33 -5.12 33.39
CA LYS A 424 -12.79 -5.68 32.10
C LYS A 424 -11.66 -6.02 31.13
N VAL A 425 -10.53 -5.31 31.15
CA VAL A 425 -9.38 -5.55 30.23
C VAL A 425 -8.59 -6.81 30.61
N LYS A 426 -8.65 -7.22 31.89
CA LYS A 426 -8.04 -8.47 32.37
C LYS A 426 -8.65 -9.74 31.76
N LYS A 427 -9.82 -9.67 31.12
CA LYS A 427 -10.54 -10.86 30.60
C LYS A 427 -10.22 -11.20 29.13
N ASN A 428 -9.45 -10.37 28.42
CA ASN A 428 -9.05 -10.70 27.05
C ASN A 428 -8.07 -11.89 27.07
N SER A 429 -8.42 -12.96 26.35
CA SER A 429 -7.59 -14.15 26.25
C SER A 429 -6.19 -13.80 25.73
N LEU A 430 -5.17 -14.53 26.18
CA LEU A 430 -3.79 -14.38 25.71
C LEU A 430 -3.72 -14.39 24.17
N CYS A 431 -4.57 -15.20 23.54
CA CYS A 431 -4.67 -15.32 22.08
C CYS A 431 -5.03 -13.98 21.40
N VAL A 432 -6.02 -13.24 21.92
CA VAL A 432 -6.42 -11.93 21.36
C VAL A 432 -5.28 -10.90 21.50
N LYS A 433 -4.55 -10.92 22.62
CA LYS A 433 -3.40 -10.02 22.84
C LYS A 433 -2.26 -10.34 21.87
N VAL A 434 -1.93 -11.61 21.71
CA VAL A 434 -0.89 -12.08 20.77
C VAL A 434 -1.29 -11.75 19.33
N TRP A 435 -2.54 -11.99 18.94
CA TRP A 435 -3.04 -11.67 17.61
C TRP A 435 -2.97 -10.17 17.31
N THR A 436 -3.42 -9.33 18.25
CA THR A 436 -3.36 -7.87 18.09
C THR A 436 -1.92 -7.38 17.95
N ALA A 437 -0.99 -7.92 18.75
CA ALA A 437 0.43 -7.61 18.65
C ALA A 437 1.01 -8.03 17.29
N LEU A 438 0.69 -9.25 16.83
CA LEU A 438 1.15 -9.78 15.55
C LEU A 438 0.65 -8.93 14.37
N VAL A 439 -0.63 -8.52 14.37
CA VAL A 439 -1.19 -7.63 13.33
C VAL A 439 -0.43 -6.30 13.29
N LYS A 440 -0.11 -5.71 14.46
CA LYS A 440 0.66 -4.46 14.52
C LYS A 440 2.11 -4.62 14.08
N ILE A 441 2.76 -5.74 14.40
CA ILE A 441 4.11 -6.07 13.93
C ILE A 441 4.13 -6.23 12.40
N ILE A 442 3.17 -6.96 11.83
CA ILE A 442 3.05 -7.11 10.37
C ILE A 442 2.83 -5.76 9.71
N ALA A 443 1.92 -4.93 10.24
CA ALA A 443 1.67 -3.59 9.72
C ALA A 443 2.95 -2.71 9.76
N PHE A 444 3.72 -2.77 10.86
CA PHE A 444 5.01 -2.10 10.96
C PHE A 444 6.01 -2.56 9.89
N ILE A 445 6.16 -3.87 9.69
CA ILE A 445 7.07 -4.44 8.68
C ILE A 445 6.67 -3.99 7.27
N ILE A 446 5.37 -4.03 6.94
CA ILE A 446 4.85 -3.58 5.64
C ILE A 446 5.12 -2.09 5.43
N ASN A 447 4.87 -1.24 6.43
CA ASN A 447 5.14 0.20 6.34
C ASN A 447 6.64 0.50 6.18
N CYS A 448 7.51 -0.20 6.92
CA CYS A 448 8.96 -0.09 6.76
C CYS A 448 9.43 -0.54 5.37
N LEU A 449 8.87 -1.62 4.83
CA LEU A 449 9.17 -2.09 3.49
C LEU A 449 8.70 -1.07 2.43
N ALA A 450 7.49 -0.56 2.54
CA ALA A 450 6.95 0.46 1.63
C ALA A 450 7.80 1.75 1.65
N PHE A 451 8.23 2.17 2.84
CA PHE A 451 9.13 3.31 3.00
C PHE A 451 10.50 3.07 2.38
N TYR A 452 11.08 1.88 2.59
CA TYR A 452 12.33 1.46 1.95
C TYR A 452 12.23 1.50 0.41
N VAL A 453 11.18 0.89 -0.15
CA VAL A 453 10.93 0.91 -1.61
C VAL A 453 10.80 2.33 -2.14
N THR A 454 10.10 3.21 -1.42
CA THR A 454 9.93 4.61 -1.80
C THR A 454 11.26 5.35 -1.82
N ILE A 455 12.09 5.21 -0.78
CA ILE A 455 13.43 5.81 -0.73
C ILE A 455 14.29 5.32 -1.90
N VAL A 456 14.30 4.02 -2.15
CA VAL A 456 15.08 3.43 -3.25
C VAL A 456 14.60 3.96 -4.60
N ALA A 457 13.30 4.00 -4.85
CA ALA A 457 12.74 4.51 -6.10
C ALA A 457 13.05 6.00 -6.32
N CYS A 458 12.89 6.85 -5.30
CA CYS A 458 13.24 8.26 -5.38
C CYS A 458 14.75 8.46 -5.61
N GLY A 459 15.60 7.77 -4.85
CA GLY A 459 17.05 7.83 -5.00
C GLY A 459 17.51 7.34 -6.38
N ALA A 460 16.93 6.25 -6.89
CA ALA A 460 17.24 5.72 -8.20
C ALA A 460 16.82 6.69 -9.31
N THR A 461 15.65 7.31 -9.19
CA THR A 461 15.18 8.33 -10.14
C THR A 461 16.15 9.51 -10.23
N LEU A 462 16.63 10.02 -9.10
CA LEU A 462 17.64 11.08 -9.07
C LEU A 462 18.95 10.62 -9.71
N GLN A 463 19.45 9.42 -9.36
CA GLN A 463 20.67 8.87 -9.95
C GLN A 463 20.54 8.62 -11.46
N ILE A 464 19.36 8.20 -11.94
CA ILE A 464 19.06 8.00 -13.35
C ILE A 464 19.14 9.33 -14.10
N GLN A 465 18.57 10.41 -13.55
CA GLN A 465 18.65 11.74 -14.16
C GLN A 465 20.09 12.24 -14.25
N VAL A 466 20.87 12.11 -13.16
CA VAL A 466 22.29 12.48 -13.15
C VAL A 466 23.07 11.65 -14.16
N THR A 467 22.85 10.34 -14.20
CA THR A 467 23.50 9.43 -15.16
C THR A 467 23.16 9.82 -16.59
N LYS A 468 21.87 10.04 -16.92
CA LYS A 468 21.42 10.50 -18.24
C LYS A 468 22.13 11.79 -18.67
N SER A 469 22.32 12.74 -17.75
CA SER A 469 23.01 14.00 -18.06
C SER A 469 24.52 13.82 -18.35
N LYS A 470 25.15 12.77 -17.80
CA LYS A 470 26.57 12.47 -17.97
C LYS A 470 26.88 11.49 -19.11
N MET A 471 25.90 10.69 -19.54
CA MET A 471 26.11 9.69 -20.60
C MET A 471 26.75 10.23 -21.89
N PRO A 472 26.36 11.42 -22.43
CA PRO A 472 27.02 11.94 -23.64
C PRO A 472 28.52 12.18 -23.45
N PHE A 473 28.91 12.68 -22.27
CA PHE A 473 30.32 12.86 -21.92
C PHE A 473 31.03 11.52 -21.75
N ALA A 474 30.38 10.55 -21.11
CA ALA A 474 30.93 9.20 -20.99
C ALA A 474 31.15 8.55 -22.36
N TYR A 475 30.20 8.71 -23.28
CA TYR A 475 30.30 8.17 -24.63
C TYR A 475 31.46 8.81 -25.42
N GLU A 476 31.58 10.13 -25.35
CA GLU A 476 32.67 10.88 -25.98
C GLU A 476 34.04 10.46 -25.43
N THR A 477 34.16 10.32 -24.11
CA THR A 477 35.43 9.99 -23.44
C THR A 477 35.82 8.52 -23.57
N LEU A 478 34.85 7.60 -23.49
CA LEU A 478 35.13 6.16 -23.38
C LEU A 478 35.09 5.42 -24.72
N TYR A 479 34.18 5.80 -25.65
CA TYR A 479 33.89 4.99 -26.83
C TYR A 479 34.28 5.66 -28.15
N LYS A 480 33.97 6.95 -28.33
CA LYS A 480 34.11 7.62 -29.63
C LYS A 480 35.52 7.53 -30.22
N HIS A 481 36.54 7.68 -29.38
CA HIS A 481 37.96 7.63 -29.76
C HIS A 481 38.64 6.35 -29.26
N MET A 482 37.89 5.28 -28.95
CA MET A 482 38.46 4.07 -28.36
C MET A 482 39.52 3.42 -29.25
N ASN A 483 39.35 3.48 -30.57
CA ASN A 483 40.27 2.89 -31.54
C ASN A 483 41.41 3.83 -31.95
N ASP A 484 41.41 5.06 -31.42
CA ASP A 484 42.38 6.10 -31.74
C ASP A 484 43.32 6.34 -30.55
N GLY A 485 44.50 6.91 -30.83
CA GLY A 485 45.46 7.25 -29.79
C GLY A 485 46.20 6.03 -29.20
N PRO A 486 46.67 6.10 -27.95
CA PRO A 486 47.60 5.14 -27.40
C PRO A 486 46.99 3.73 -27.28
N VAL A 487 47.82 2.71 -27.45
CA VAL A 487 47.42 1.30 -27.39
C VAL A 487 48.34 0.50 -26.48
N CYS A 488 47.80 -0.51 -25.82
CA CYS A 488 48.56 -1.47 -25.02
C CYS A 488 48.84 -2.70 -25.88
N ALA A 489 50.11 -3.01 -26.11
CA ALA A 489 50.52 -4.05 -27.04
C ALA A 489 51.65 -4.92 -26.46
N PHE A 490 51.79 -6.13 -26.99
CA PHE A 490 52.80 -7.11 -26.58
C PHE A 490 53.63 -7.61 -27.76
N ASN A 491 54.90 -7.97 -27.56
CA ASN A 491 55.77 -8.49 -28.62
C ASN A 491 55.45 -9.96 -28.95
N GLU A 492 55.31 -10.79 -27.92
CA GLU A 492 54.99 -12.21 -28.02
C GLU A 492 54.15 -12.65 -26.82
N LYS A 493 53.52 -13.82 -26.90
CA LYS A 493 52.70 -14.37 -25.81
C LYS A 493 53.58 -14.56 -24.57
N CYS A 494 53.14 -14.04 -23.42
CA CYS A 494 53.90 -14.01 -22.16
C CYS A 494 55.18 -13.16 -22.21
N GLY A 495 55.34 -12.30 -23.22
CA GLY A 495 56.48 -11.39 -23.38
C GLY A 495 56.27 -10.01 -22.74
N ASP A 496 56.96 -9.02 -23.29
CA ASP A 496 56.91 -7.62 -22.86
C ASP A 496 55.60 -6.95 -23.29
N ILE A 497 54.92 -6.29 -22.35
CA ILE A 497 53.70 -5.51 -22.58
C ILE A 497 54.02 -4.04 -22.32
N ARG A 498 53.73 -3.16 -23.30
CA ARG A 498 53.96 -1.72 -23.15
C ARG A 498 53.00 -0.87 -23.96
N THR A 499 52.92 0.39 -23.58
CA THR A 499 52.11 1.41 -24.25
C THR A 499 52.83 1.93 -25.49
N PHE A 500 52.08 2.13 -26.57
CA PHE A 500 52.51 2.80 -27.79
C PHE A 500 51.59 3.99 -28.09
N ASP A 501 52.08 5.00 -28.80
CA ASP A 501 51.31 6.21 -29.13
C ASP A 501 50.09 5.94 -30.00
N ASN A 502 50.16 4.89 -30.83
CA ASN A 502 49.07 4.44 -31.71
C ASN A 502 49.32 3.04 -32.29
N ALA A 503 48.28 2.47 -32.89
CA ALA A 503 48.33 1.16 -33.54
C ALA A 503 49.46 1.00 -34.58
N ALA A 504 49.74 2.04 -35.37
CA ALA A 504 50.80 2.00 -36.39
C ALA A 504 52.20 1.90 -35.74
N SER A 505 52.44 2.63 -34.66
CA SER A 505 53.71 2.57 -33.92
C SER A 505 53.96 1.21 -33.23
N ALA A 506 52.90 0.57 -32.72
CA ALA A 506 52.97 -0.80 -32.21
C ALA A 506 53.33 -1.80 -33.33
N ALA A 507 52.65 -1.70 -34.48
CA ALA A 507 52.91 -2.57 -35.63
C ALA A 507 54.33 -2.40 -36.19
N LEU A 508 54.83 -1.16 -36.30
CA LEU A 508 56.21 -0.87 -36.72
C LEU A 508 57.26 -1.46 -35.76
N SER A 509 56.90 -1.67 -34.50
CA SER A 509 57.76 -2.26 -33.48
C SER A 509 57.64 -3.79 -33.37
N ASN A 510 56.85 -4.44 -34.25
CA ASN A 510 56.47 -5.85 -34.17
C ASN A 510 55.71 -6.22 -32.88
N TYR A 511 54.85 -5.33 -32.40
CA TYR A 511 53.95 -5.61 -31.27
C TYR A 511 52.51 -5.82 -31.76
N THR A 512 51.81 -6.74 -31.10
CA THR A 512 50.39 -7.05 -31.30
C THR A 512 49.56 -6.35 -30.25
N ILE A 513 48.50 -5.67 -30.65
CA ILE A 513 47.63 -4.90 -29.75
C ILE A 513 46.83 -5.87 -28.87
N ALA A 514 46.98 -5.78 -27.55
CA ALA A 514 46.18 -6.50 -26.56
C ALA A 514 44.88 -5.76 -26.21
N ALA A 515 44.96 -4.43 -26.07
CA ALA A 515 43.80 -3.62 -25.73
C ALA A 515 43.92 -2.19 -26.27
N CYS A 516 42.77 -1.58 -26.57
CA CYS A 516 42.66 -0.15 -26.87
C CYS A 516 42.98 0.70 -25.63
N GLY A 517 43.64 1.85 -25.82
CA GLY A 517 44.10 2.71 -24.72
C GLY A 517 45.47 2.30 -24.17
N PRO A 518 46.10 3.13 -23.30
CA PRO A 518 47.41 2.84 -22.74
C PRO A 518 47.36 1.63 -21.79
N CYS A 519 48.50 0.99 -21.56
CA CYS A 519 48.62 -0.02 -20.52
C CYS A 519 48.44 0.60 -19.13
N GLY A 520 47.77 -0.13 -18.24
CA GLY A 520 47.55 0.25 -16.85
C GLY A 520 47.85 -0.91 -15.91
N HIS A 521 47.41 -0.81 -14.66
CA HIS A 521 47.67 -1.81 -13.62
C HIS A 521 47.03 -3.18 -13.91
N CYS A 522 45.96 -3.23 -14.71
CA CYS A 522 45.31 -4.49 -15.11
C CYS A 522 45.81 -5.03 -16.46
N SER A 523 46.91 -4.50 -17.00
CA SER A 523 47.48 -4.94 -18.28
C SER A 523 48.54 -6.05 -18.13
N SER A 524 48.67 -6.67 -16.95
CA SER A 524 49.55 -7.84 -16.74
C SER A 524 48.99 -9.09 -17.43
N TRP A 525 49.83 -10.07 -17.77
CA TRP A 525 49.33 -11.33 -18.36
C TRP A 525 48.36 -12.07 -17.44
N ASN A 526 48.59 -12.03 -16.13
CA ASN A 526 47.68 -12.63 -15.15
C ASN A 526 46.30 -11.97 -15.20
N ASP A 527 46.24 -10.64 -15.20
CA ASP A 527 44.97 -9.91 -15.21
C ASP A 527 44.27 -10.00 -16.57
N LEU A 528 45.00 -9.95 -17.69
CA LEU A 528 44.42 -10.14 -19.03
C LEU A 528 43.80 -11.53 -19.17
N HIS A 529 44.49 -12.57 -18.69
CA HIS A 529 43.96 -13.93 -18.65
C HIS A 529 42.74 -14.03 -17.72
N LEU A 530 42.80 -13.40 -16.55
CA LEU A 530 41.70 -13.39 -15.59
C LEU A 530 40.44 -12.75 -16.18
N GLN A 531 40.56 -11.59 -16.83
CA GLN A 531 39.45 -10.89 -17.49
C GLN A 531 38.75 -11.77 -18.54
N TYR A 532 39.52 -12.58 -19.29
CA TYR A 532 38.96 -13.51 -20.26
C TYR A 532 38.36 -14.78 -19.63
N SER A 533 39.09 -15.43 -18.73
CA SER A 533 38.68 -16.70 -18.09
C SER A 533 37.45 -16.52 -17.21
N THR A 534 37.30 -15.35 -16.58
CA THR A 534 36.15 -15.00 -15.74
C THR A 534 35.06 -14.21 -16.47
N ARG A 535 35.11 -14.08 -17.80
CA ARG A 535 34.16 -13.25 -18.57
C ARG A 535 32.67 -13.54 -18.28
N HIS A 536 32.32 -14.74 -17.83
CA HIS A 536 30.94 -15.11 -17.49
C HIS A 536 30.58 -14.97 -16.01
N SER A 537 31.55 -14.77 -15.12
CA SER A 537 31.36 -14.76 -13.66
C SER A 537 31.91 -13.53 -12.96
N LEU A 538 32.79 -12.75 -13.61
CA LEU A 538 33.51 -11.63 -12.99
C LEU A 538 32.55 -10.60 -12.39
N ALA A 539 31.51 -10.20 -13.13
CA ALA A 539 30.53 -9.24 -12.63
C ALA A 539 29.84 -9.75 -11.34
N ALA A 540 29.46 -11.03 -11.30
CA ALA A 540 28.82 -11.63 -10.14
C ALA A 540 29.79 -11.76 -8.94
N GLN A 541 31.05 -12.11 -9.20
CA GLN A 541 32.08 -12.23 -8.17
C GLN A 541 32.45 -10.85 -7.59
N SER A 542 32.68 -9.85 -8.45
CA SER A 542 32.94 -8.47 -8.02
C SER A 542 31.78 -7.88 -7.22
N GLN A 543 30.53 -8.20 -7.59
CA GLN A 543 29.36 -7.83 -6.79
C GLN A 543 29.31 -8.54 -5.45
N ALA A 544 29.66 -9.83 -5.39
CA ALA A 544 29.72 -10.57 -4.14
C ALA A 544 30.75 -9.92 -3.19
N CYS A 545 31.92 -9.54 -3.70
CA CYS A 545 32.90 -8.76 -2.94
C CYS A 545 32.33 -7.41 -2.49
N GLY A 546 31.73 -6.64 -3.41
CA GLY A 546 31.12 -5.34 -3.09
C GLY A 546 30.03 -5.41 -2.00
N VAL A 547 29.21 -6.46 -2.00
CA VAL A 547 28.19 -6.71 -0.97
C VAL A 547 28.84 -7.14 0.35
N LYS A 548 29.81 -8.07 0.30
CA LYS A 548 30.53 -8.56 1.47
C LYS A 548 31.24 -7.43 2.23
N THR A 549 31.76 -6.46 1.48
CA THR A 549 32.51 -5.32 2.04
C THR A 549 31.67 -4.04 2.04
N MET A 550 30.34 -4.14 1.93
CA MET A 550 29.44 -2.98 1.84
C MET A 550 29.55 -2.05 3.05
N PHE A 551 29.88 -2.58 4.24
CA PHE A 551 30.10 -1.78 5.45
C PHE A 551 31.58 -1.66 5.83
N SER A 552 32.47 -2.13 4.96
CA SER A 552 33.91 -2.06 5.13
C SER A 552 34.53 -0.94 4.26
N GLY A 553 35.79 -0.62 4.50
CA GLY A 553 36.56 0.32 3.69
C GLY A 553 37.02 -0.28 2.35
N VAL A 554 37.60 0.56 1.49
CA VAL A 554 38.11 0.16 0.16
C VAL A 554 39.19 -0.92 0.24
N ASP A 555 39.98 -0.98 1.32
CA ASP A 555 41.01 -2.01 1.50
C ASP A 555 40.43 -3.41 1.65
N ALA A 556 39.33 -3.57 2.39
CA ALA A 556 38.68 -4.87 2.52
C ALA A 556 38.13 -5.36 1.17
N LEU A 557 37.63 -4.44 0.34
CA LEU A 557 37.17 -4.73 -1.01
C LEU A 557 38.34 -5.13 -1.91
N ARG A 558 39.45 -4.38 -1.85
CA ARG A 558 40.70 -4.69 -2.56
C ARG A 558 41.21 -6.07 -2.19
N SER A 559 41.27 -6.42 -0.91
CA SER A 559 41.65 -7.76 -0.45
C SER A 559 40.73 -8.85 -0.99
N CYS A 560 39.40 -8.63 -0.98
CA CYS A 560 38.45 -9.59 -1.56
C CYS A 560 38.69 -9.82 -3.06
N LEU A 561 38.88 -8.74 -3.84
CA LEU A 561 39.14 -8.83 -5.27
C LEU A 561 40.48 -9.52 -5.57
N HIS A 562 41.50 -9.28 -4.75
CA HIS A 562 42.79 -9.94 -4.87
C HIS A 562 42.71 -11.43 -4.51
N GLU A 563 42.19 -11.76 -3.33
CA GLU A 563 42.23 -13.11 -2.75
C GLU A 563 41.18 -14.05 -3.35
N GLU A 564 39.96 -13.58 -3.60
CA GLU A 564 38.85 -14.43 -4.05
C GLU A 564 38.72 -14.49 -5.57
N ILE A 565 39.01 -13.39 -6.28
CA ILE A 565 38.93 -13.34 -7.75
C ILE A 565 40.30 -13.63 -8.38
N GLY A 566 41.40 -13.20 -7.75
CA GLY A 566 42.77 -13.46 -8.24
C GLY A 566 43.38 -12.32 -9.05
N PHE A 567 42.84 -11.10 -8.96
CA PHE A 567 43.48 -9.91 -9.55
C PHE A 567 44.84 -9.67 -8.89
N THR A 568 45.79 -9.10 -9.63
CA THR A 568 47.02 -8.53 -9.03
C THR A 568 46.65 -7.46 -7.99
N GLU A 569 47.50 -7.22 -6.98
CA GLU A 569 47.15 -6.26 -5.91
C GLU A 569 46.86 -4.86 -6.46
N THR A 570 47.62 -4.44 -7.48
CA THR A 570 47.45 -3.14 -8.12
C THR A 570 46.17 -3.06 -8.97
N CYS A 571 45.85 -4.11 -9.75
CA CYS A 571 44.60 -4.17 -10.50
C CYS A 571 43.37 -4.26 -9.56
N ALA A 572 43.46 -5.04 -8.49
CA ALA A 572 42.43 -5.12 -7.46
C ALA A 572 42.18 -3.74 -6.81
N GLY A 573 43.23 -2.93 -6.66
CA GLY A 573 43.11 -1.52 -6.23
C GLY A 573 42.26 -0.67 -7.17
N CYS A 574 42.52 -0.73 -8.48
CA CYS A 574 41.72 -0.01 -9.47
C CYS A 574 40.23 -0.39 -9.42
N TRP A 575 39.93 -1.70 -9.40
CA TRP A 575 38.56 -2.20 -9.29
C TRP A 575 37.89 -1.86 -7.96
N ALA A 576 38.63 -1.90 -6.85
CA ALA A 576 38.08 -1.54 -5.54
C ALA A 576 37.68 -0.07 -5.50
N THR A 577 38.51 0.83 -6.03
CA THR A 577 38.20 2.26 -6.14
C THR A 577 36.97 2.50 -7.02
N ASP A 578 36.87 1.79 -8.15
CA ASP A 578 35.72 1.92 -9.05
C ASP A 578 34.42 1.43 -8.40
N ILE A 579 34.40 0.23 -7.82
CA ILE A 579 33.23 -0.30 -7.10
C ILE A 579 32.85 0.59 -5.92
N TYR A 580 33.83 1.17 -5.22
CA TYR A 580 33.56 2.12 -4.13
C TYR A 580 32.96 3.43 -4.64
N CYS A 581 33.41 3.94 -5.79
CA CYS A 581 32.78 5.07 -6.49
C CYS A 581 31.34 4.72 -6.90
N SER A 582 31.12 3.54 -7.48
CA SER A 582 29.80 3.05 -7.88
C SER A 582 28.85 2.92 -6.68
N LYS A 583 29.37 2.53 -5.51
CA LYS A 583 28.61 2.56 -4.25
C LYS A 583 28.21 3.99 -3.85
N ALA A 584 29.07 4.98 -4.04
CA ALA A 584 28.74 6.37 -3.71
C ALA A 584 27.71 6.97 -4.68
N HIS A 585 27.80 6.65 -5.97
CA HIS A 585 27.03 7.35 -7.01
C HIS A 585 25.87 6.54 -7.63
N CYS A 586 25.87 5.22 -7.50
CA CYS A 586 24.95 4.32 -8.20
C CYS A 586 24.20 3.33 -7.28
N ILE A 587 24.30 3.49 -5.95
CA ILE A 587 23.70 2.54 -4.99
C ILE A 587 22.19 2.39 -5.13
N PHE A 588 21.43 3.44 -5.41
CA PHE A 588 19.97 3.32 -5.49
C PHE A 588 19.52 2.65 -6.77
N ILE A 589 20.18 2.93 -7.91
CA ILE A 589 19.97 2.17 -9.16
C ILE A 589 20.32 0.69 -8.94
N TYR A 590 21.42 0.40 -8.23
CA TYR A 590 21.77 -0.96 -7.86
C TYR A 590 20.68 -1.62 -6.98
N LEU A 591 20.23 -0.98 -5.91
CA LEU A 591 19.18 -1.52 -5.04
C LEU A 591 17.86 -1.73 -5.80
N GLN A 592 17.49 -0.80 -6.68
CA GLN A 592 16.32 -0.92 -7.55
C GLN A 592 16.45 -2.14 -8.49
N SER A 593 17.61 -2.31 -9.13
CA SER A 593 17.87 -3.48 -9.99
C SER A 593 17.86 -4.80 -9.19
N ARG A 594 18.32 -4.81 -7.93
CA ARG A 594 18.18 -5.99 -7.05
C ARG A 594 16.72 -6.32 -6.79
N MET A 595 15.90 -5.31 -6.47
CA MET A 595 14.49 -5.50 -6.16
C MET A 595 13.67 -5.99 -7.35
N THR A 596 14.09 -5.64 -8.57
CA THR A 596 13.43 -6.03 -9.83
C THR A 596 14.03 -7.30 -10.45
N ASN A 597 15.02 -7.91 -9.79
CA ASN A 597 15.81 -9.05 -10.30
C ASN A 597 16.49 -8.78 -11.66
N GLN A 598 16.66 -7.51 -12.05
CA GLN A 598 17.32 -7.11 -13.28
C GLN A 598 18.85 -7.09 -13.19
N LEU A 599 19.42 -7.44 -12.03
CA LEU A 599 20.87 -7.51 -11.83
C LEU A 599 21.60 -8.40 -12.83
N GLY A 600 20.96 -9.45 -13.33
CA GLY A 600 21.57 -10.31 -14.35
C GLY A 600 21.65 -9.63 -15.71
N ASN A 601 20.81 -8.62 -15.95
CA ASN A 601 20.67 -7.94 -17.22
C ASN A 601 21.41 -6.59 -17.18
N PHE A 602 22.74 -6.64 -17.10
CA PHE A 602 23.60 -5.49 -17.36
C PHE A 602 23.58 -5.04 -18.83
N ALA A 603 22.67 -5.55 -19.66
CA ALA A 603 22.60 -5.20 -21.07
C ALA A 603 22.46 -3.68 -21.23
N VAL A 604 23.54 -3.08 -21.71
CA VAL A 604 23.60 -1.66 -22.02
C VAL A 604 22.89 -1.47 -23.35
N GLY A 605 21.98 -0.51 -23.41
CA GLY A 605 21.27 -0.14 -24.62
C GLY A 605 21.18 1.37 -24.72
N GLU A 606 21.01 1.89 -25.93
CA GLU A 606 21.12 3.31 -26.30
C GLU A 606 20.24 4.26 -25.46
N ASN A 607 19.24 3.75 -24.74
CA ASN A 607 18.38 4.54 -23.84
C ASN A 607 18.08 3.84 -22.49
N LYS A 608 18.83 2.79 -22.14
CA LYS A 608 18.61 2.05 -20.88
C LYS A 608 19.66 2.43 -19.86
N ILE A 609 19.21 3.03 -18.75
CA ILE A 609 20.06 3.26 -17.59
C ILE A 609 20.10 2.00 -16.74
N THR A 610 21.25 1.33 -16.75
CA THR A 610 21.60 0.22 -15.88
C THR A 610 22.64 0.65 -14.85
N ALA A 611 22.89 -0.19 -13.84
CA ALA A 611 24.00 0.03 -12.92
C ALA A 611 25.35 0.17 -13.64
N ALA A 612 25.56 -0.59 -14.73
CA ALA A 612 26.76 -0.48 -15.57
C ALA A 612 26.86 0.89 -16.26
N SER A 613 25.78 1.40 -16.88
CA SER A 613 25.81 2.74 -17.48
C SER A 613 26.01 3.86 -16.45
N CYS A 614 25.56 3.64 -15.20
CA CYS A 614 25.78 4.57 -14.11
C CYS A 614 27.25 4.59 -13.67
N GLU A 615 27.85 3.42 -13.47
CA GLU A 615 29.28 3.21 -13.22
C GLU A 615 30.11 3.89 -14.31
N GLU A 616 29.81 3.62 -15.59
CA GLU A 616 30.55 4.20 -16.71
C GLU A 616 30.46 5.73 -16.74
N SER A 617 29.27 6.27 -16.48
CA SER A 617 29.03 7.72 -16.52
C SER A 617 29.58 8.48 -15.32
N ASN A 618 29.66 7.85 -14.15
CA ASN A 618 30.06 8.52 -12.91
C ASN A 618 31.48 8.16 -12.46
N CYS A 619 31.96 6.95 -12.74
CA CYS A 619 33.18 6.39 -12.16
C CYS A 619 34.26 6.06 -13.20
N GLU A 620 33.91 5.90 -14.48
CA GLU A 620 34.90 5.64 -15.51
C GLU A 620 35.30 6.87 -16.32
N ALA A 621 34.36 7.75 -16.64
CA ALA A 621 34.55 8.82 -17.63
C ALA A 621 35.30 10.07 -17.14
N GLY A 622 35.95 10.07 -15.97
CA GLY A 622 36.78 11.21 -15.53
C GLY A 622 36.11 12.24 -14.61
N ASN A 623 34.94 11.97 -14.02
CA ASN A 623 34.38 12.88 -12.99
C ASN A 623 33.43 12.19 -11.97
N PRO A 624 33.93 11.70 -10.81
CA PRO A 624 35.32 11.83 -10.31
C PRO A 624 36.30 10.73 -10.72
N GLY A 625 35.85 9.65 -11.36
CA GLY A 625 36.68 8.43 -11.40
C GLY A 625 37.68 8.33 -12.56
N THR A 626 38.76 7.59 -12.31
CA THR A 626 39.91 7.37 -13.22
C THR A 626 40.09 5.88 -13.54
N PHE A 627 39.04 5.06 -13.37
CA PHE A 627 39.15 3.60 -13.46
C PHE A 627 39.80 3.14 -14.76
N VAL A 628 39.41 3.73 -15.88
CA VAL A 628 39.89 3.35 -17.22
C VAL A 628 41.37 3.69 -17.43
N GLU A 629 41.84 4.77 -16.82
CA GLU A 629 43.26 5.14 -16.80
C GLU A 629 44.05 4.21 -15.88
N CYS A 630 43.52 3.91 -14.70
CA CYS A 630 44.13 3.03 -13.71
C CYS A 630 44.24 1.59 -14.23
N SER A 631 43.15 1.03 -14.75
CA SER A 631 43.08 -0.36 -15.19
C SER A 631 43.85 -0.55 -16.50
N GLY A 632 43.75 0.40 -17.43
CA GLY A 632 44.25 0.30 -18.80
C GLY A 632 43.48 -0.72 -19.62
N ALA A 633 43.65 -2.01 -19.28
CA ALA A 633 42.90 -3.11 -19.86
C ALA A 633 41.60 -3.40 -19.09
N ASN A 634 40.54 -3.67 -19.85
CA ASN A 634 39.26 -4.21 -19.38
C ASN A 634 38.60 -4.98 -20.54
N ARG A 635 37.53 -5.73 -20.26
CA ARG A 635 36.89 -6.61 -21.27
C ARG A 635 36.50 -5.88 -22.55
N ARG A 636 35.96 -4.66 -22.47
CA ARG A 636 35.57 -3.88 -23.67
C ARG A 636 36.76 -3.42 -24.52
N ARG A 637 37.85 -3.00 -23.88
CA ARG A 637 39.09 -2.59 -24.55
C ARG A 637 39.86 -3.76 -25.15
N MET A 638 39.61 -4.96 -24.65
CA MET A 638 40.14 -6.23 -25.17
C MET A 638 39.22 -6.90 -26.21
N ASP A 639 38.07 -6.30 -26.55
CA ASP A 639 37.04 -6.91 -27.41
C ASP A 639 36.57 -8.30 -26.91
N ILE A 640 36.54 -8.49 -25.58
CA ILE A 640 36.01 -9.70 -24.97
C ILE A 640 34.50 -9.54 -24.86
N ARG A 641 33.77 -10.36 -25.63
CA ARG A 641 32.32 -10.50 -25.47
C ARG A 641 32.01 -11.31 -24.22
N ASP A 642 31.31 -10.69 -23.28
CA ASP A 642 31.01 -11.26 -21.98
C ASP A 642 29.48 -11.41 -21.77
N VAL A 643 29.05 -11.63 -20.52
CA VAL A 643 27.62 -11.69 -20.17
C VAL A 643 26.91 -10.33 -20.27
N ILE A 644 27.66 -9.23 -20.24
CA ILE A 644 27.19 -7.85 -20.40
C ILE A 644 27.19 -7.54 -21.90
N LYS A 645 26.06 -7.81 -22.56
CA LYS A 645 25.93 -7.51 -23.98
C LYS A 645 26.08 -6.01 -24.22
N ARG A 646 27.07 -5.64 -25.03
CA ARG A 646 27.35 -4.26 -25.45
C ARG A 646 27.20 -4.08 -26.96
N PRO A 647 26.82 -2.88 -27.42
CA PRO A 647 26.94 -2.48 -28.81
C PRO A 647 28.35 -2.66 -29.38
N ALA A 648 28.46 -2.93 -30.68
CA ALA A 648 29.75 -3.20 -31.32
C ALA A 648 30.65 -1.95 -31.46
N ASP A 649 30.09 -0.75 -31.31
CA ASP A 649 30.83 0.52 -31.25
C ASP A 649 31.39 0.83 -29.85
N GLU A 650 30.91 0.16 -28.81
CA GLU A 650 31.47 0.23 -27.44
C GLU A 650 32.62 -0.77 -27.20
N LEU A 651 33.02 -1.52 -28.23
CA LEU A 651 34.09 -2.51 -28.18
C LEU A 651 35.29 -2.07 -29.04
N CYS A 652 36.49 -2.41 -28.58
CA CYS A 652 37.72 -2.18 -29.33
C CYS A 652 37.73 -3.00 -30.63
N LYS A 653 38.08 -2.39 -31.75
CA LYS A 653 38.04 -3.02 -33.09
C LYS A 653 39.43 -3.35 -33.64
N ILE A 654 40.48 -2.91 -32.95
CA ILE A 654 41.87 -2.98 -33.42
C ILE A 654 42.72 -4.00 -32.61
N VAL A 655 42.09 -4.86 -31.82
CA VAL A 655 42.80 -5.94 -31.10
C VAL A 655 43.43 -6.90 -32.11
N GLY A 656 44.74 -7.16 -31.95
CA GLY A 656 45.55 -7.91 -32.91
C GLY A 656 45.52 -9.44 -32.75
N ILE A 657 44.63 -9.97 -31.90
CA ILE A 657 44.51 -11.41 -31.65
C ILE A 657 43.68 -12.06 -32.75
N LEU A 658 44.02 -13.31 -33.09
CA LEU A 658 43.35 -14.08 -34.13
C LEU A 658 41.83 -14.09 -33.92
N GLN A 659 41.10 -13.69 -34.95
CA GLN A 659 39.65 -13.62 -34.94
C GLN A 659 39.06 -15.04 -34.98
N GLY A 660 38.19 -15.35 -34.02
CA GLY A 660 37.29 -16.49 -34.03
C GLY A 660 35.93 -16.13 -34.62
N SER A 661 34.94 -17.01 -34.46
CA SER A 661 33.56 -16.78 -34.95
C SER A 661 32.82 -15.64 -34.23
N ASN A 662 33.31 -15.20 -33.07
CA ASN A 662 32.65 -14.23 -32.19
C ASN A 662 33.59 -13.09 -31.72
N GLY A 663 34.62 -12.73 -32.50
CA GLY A 663 35.66 -11.77 -32.10
C GLY A 663 36.99 -12.47 -31.78
N PRO A 664 37.96 -11.79 -31.14
CA PRO A 664 39.26 -12.35 -30.81
C PRO A 664 39.19 -13.64 -29.99
N ASP A 665 39.87 -14.69 -30.45
CA ASP A 665 39.93 -16.00 -29.80
C ASP A 665 40.99 -16.02 -28.68
N TRP A 666 40.70 -15.23 -27.63
CA TRP A 666 41.52 -15.16 -26.41
C TRP A 666 41.68 -16.54 -25.75
N GLY A 667 40.76 -17.48 -25.96
CA GLY A 667 40.84 -18.83 -25.43
C GLY A 667 41.99 -19.62 -26.02
N LYS A 668 42.08 -19.67 -27.35
CA LYS A 668 43.24 -20.30 -28.01
C LYS A 668 44.52 -19.51 -27.74
N PHE A 669 44.43 -18.18 -27.70
CA PHE A 669 45.59 -17.35 -27.42
C PHE A 669 46.21 -17.66 -26.04
N PHE A 670 45.40 -17.85 -25.00
CA PHE A 670 45.87 -18.19 -23.66
C PHE A 670 46.13 -19.69 -23.42
N ASP A 671 46.02 -20.56 -24.43
CA ASP A 671 46.31 -22.00 -24.28
C ASP A 671 47.67 -22.35 -24.93
N PRO A 672 48.69 -22.82 -24.17
CA PRO A 672 48.72 -23.00 -22.72
C PRO A 672 48.87 -21.66 -21.97
N THR A 673 48.46 -21.62 -20.70
CA THR A 673 48.53 -20.40 -19.87
C THR A 673 49.96 -19.93 -19.66
N CYS A 674 50.17 -18.61 -19.52
CA CYS A 674 51.48 -18.09 -19.16
C CYS A 674 51.96 -18.65 -17.81
N PRO A 675 53.25 -19.03 -17.68
CA PRO A 675 53.81 -19.46 -16.41
C PRO A 675 53.68 -18.34 -15.35
N ARG A 676 53.27 -18.70 -14.12
CA ARG A 676 53.04 -17.73 -13.03
C ARG A 676 54.30 -16.97 -12.61
N ASP A 677 55.47 -17.57 -12.81
CA ASP A 677 56.79 -16.99 -12.52
C ASP A 677 57.19 -15.86 -13.50
N VAL A 678 56.64 -15.86 -14.71
CA VAL A 678 56.87 -14.80 -15.71
C VAL A 678 55.87 -13.64 -15.53
N SER A 679 54.88 -13.80 -14.65
CA SER A 679 53.88 -12.79 -14.33
C SER A 679 53.61 -12.81 -12.83
N PRO A 680 54.60 -12.35 -12.02
CA PRO A 680 54.41 -12.25 -10.58
C PRO A 680 53.17 -11.39 -10.28
N PRO A 681 52.38 -11.78 -9.26
CA PRO A 681 51.13 -11.11 -8.90
C PRO A 681 51.31 -9.66 -8.42
#